data_AF-A0A8X7XI93-F1
#
_entry.id   AF-A0A8X7XI93-F1
#
_cell.length_a   1.000
_cell.length_b   1.000
_cell.length_c   1.000
_cell.angle_alpha   90.00
_cell.angle_beta   90.00
_cell.angle_gamma   90.00
#
_symmetry.space_group_name_H-M   'P 1'
#
loop_
_entity.id
_entity.type
_entity.pdbx_description
1 polymer ?
#
loop_
_entity_poly.entity_id
_entity_poly.type
_entity_poly.pdbx_seq_one_letter_code
_entity_poly.pdbx_strand_id
1 'polypeptide(L)'
;MAGSKAVEVVRSWKIKLIDALIADPDCILQYTDMHSIITWREYRRIKAISDPSLQIRDLLDCVIGKGQSFCLRFLEVLKQEDVQSTYPKLSFVKEVKLEEQKNEVAGNTLTLLDPPDYDLPVSSKQKVITVDGLTLNGPLHDNKAGELFVEEAFQIIMDEVVKKGCNVKEKVCEWKDPEMLRDLLDLELGDSNEPHEKLLQLCRDVARFSVKTNHPRFFNQLFAGLDHHALVGRFLSDSLNTSQYTYEVGPVFVLMEEVVLTKLRAIIGWNSGDGIFCPGGSISTMYAMNLARYRAFPEVKVRGLWSLPRLALFTSQECHYSVKKSACFLGIGLENVLLVDVDDRGIMIVEDLVKKIEKAKSEGIFPFMVSATSGSTVFGAFDPLDEIADVCQKYQLWFHVDNLLKQCHSANATYLFQQDKFYDISYDTGDKSIQCGRKVDCLKLWLMWKARGTRGLEERVDRAFTYTRYLVDEMKKREGFQLLLEVSKSAFPQFVNICFWYIPPSLRGQQGQEGYEEKLSKVAPIVKERMIKKGSMMVGYQPRGSQVNFFRMVVISPQITREDLDFFLDEIESLASDLTTQIDLLIFYLPFFWAVAPMATFEYREKKQNTNPHLFCFFSRYPNVAIGATAHLPSCLPACGKVIPDGGSQESWERGVLSSEQRFSRGMAKWGGSLMEEVSRTLKISKPNYVISSTVKP
;
A
#
# COMPACT_ATOMS: atom_id res chain seq x y z
N MET A 1 -18.11 56.26 -16.85
CA MET A 1 -16.90 55.65 -16.25
C MET A 1 -16.57 54.43 -17.08
N ALA A 2 -15.49 54.49 -17.85
CA ALA A 2 -15.07 53.42 -18.76
C ALA A 2 -14.41 52.27 -17.98
N GLY A 3 -14.80 51.03 -18.28
CA GLY A 3 -14.15 49.74 -17.95
C GLY A 3 -13.32 49.63 -16.68
N SER A 4 -13.95 49.55 -15.49
CA SER A 4 -13.26 49.08 -14.28
C SER A 4 -13.36 47.56 -14.15
N LYS A 5 -12.24 46.90 -13.84
CA LYS A 5 -12.16 45.47 -13.52
C LYS A 5 -13.03 45.15 -12.29
N ALA A 6 -13.83 44.08 -12.32
CA ALA A 6 -14.75 43.73 -11.23
C ALA A 6 -14.07 43.58 -9.86
N VAL A 7 -12.84 43.06 -9.83
CA VAL A 7 -12.02 42.99 -8.61
C VAL A 7 -11.75 44.39 -8.03
N GLU A 8 -11.45 45.37 -8.88
CA GLU A 8 -11.19 46.75 -8.45
C GLU A 8 -12.47 47.43 -7.95
N VAL A 9 -13.61 47.14 -8.58
CA VAL A 9 -14.93 47.61 -8.14
C VAL A 9 -15.25 47.06 -6.74
N VAL A 10 -15.22 45.74 -6.54
CA VAL A 10 -15.49 45.12 -5.24
C VAL A 10 -14.50 45.61 -4.18
N ARG A 11 -13.21 45.76 -4.51
CA ARG A 11 -12.18 46.29 -3.61
C ARG A 11 -12.44 47.75 -3.22
N SER A 12 -12.79 48.61 -4.18
CA SER A 12 -13.09 50.02 -3.92
C SER A 12 -14.36 50.21 -3.06
N TRP A 13 -15.29 49.25 -3.15
CA TRP A 13 -16.55 49.28 -2.42
C TRP A 13 -16.54 48.49 -1.12
N LYS A 14 -15.41 47.87 -0.75
CA LYS A 14 -15.32 46.96 0.39
C LYS A 14 -15.96 47.54 1.67
N ILE A 15 -15.70 48.80 1.98
CA ILE A 15 -16.29 49.48 3.16
C ILE A 15 -17.81 49.64 3.03
N LYS A 16 -18.28 50.09 1.86
CA LYS A 16 -19.72 50.27 1.58
C LYS A 16 -20.47 48.94 1.58
N LEU A 17 -19.86 47.88 1.05
CA LEU A 17 -20.40 46.53 1.03
C LEU A 17 -20.47 45.93 2.43
N ILE A 18 -19.48 46.18 3.29
CA ILE A 18 -19.56 45.78 4.70
C ILE A 18 -20.76 46.47 5.39
N ASP A 19 -20.90 47.79 5.27
CA ASP A 19 -22.02 48.52 5.89
C ASP A 19 -23.40 48.12 5.34
N ALA A 20 -23.47 47.70 4.07
CA ALA A 20 -24.71 47.26 3.45
C ALA A 20 -25.09 45.83 3.84
N LEU A 21 -24.13 44.90 3.80
CA LEU A 21 -24.38 43.45 3.96
C LEU A 21 -24.41 42.99 5.42
N ILE A 22 -23.91 43.80 6.36
CA ILE A 22 -23.92 43.47 7.79
C ILE A 22 -25.33 43.31 8.37
N ALA A 23 -26.36 43.81 7.68
CA ALA A 23 -27.75 43.70 8.12
C ALA A 23 -28.21 42.24 8.28
N ASP A 24 -27.70 41.35 7.43
CA ASP A 24 -27.93 39.90 7.52
C ASP A 24 -26.76 39.15 6.86
N PRO A 25 -25.69 38.85 7.60
CA PRO A 25 -24.52 38.20 7.02
C PRO A 25 -24.77 36.76 6.56
N ASP A 26 -25.64 36.03 7.27
CA ASP A 26 -25.94 34.63 6.97
C ASP A 26 -26.70 34.50 5.65
N CYS A 27 -27.60 35.44 5.36
CA CYS A 27 -28.35 35.47 4.11
C CYS A 27 -27.43 35.67 2.89
N ILE A 28 -26.56 36.68 2.88
CA ILE A 28 -25.63 36.88 1.75
C ILE A 28 -24.62 35.73 1.64
N LEU A 29 -24.22 35.14 2.77
CA LEU A 29 -23.35 33.97 2.79
C LEU A 29 -24.03 32.75 2.13
N GLN A 30 -25.34 32.57 2.33
CA GLN A 30 -26.12 31.54 1.62
C GLN A 30 -26.23 31.81 0.12
N TYR A 31 -26.48 33.05 -0.30
CA TYR A 31 -26.52 33.39 -1.73
C TYR A 31 -25.16 33.14 -2.41
N THR A 32 -24.06 33.45 -1.72
CA THR A 32 -22.72 33.19 -2.28
C THR A 32 -22.36 31.72 -2.37
N ASP A 33 -22.88 30.88 -1.49
CA ASP A 33 -22.78 29.41 -1.60
C ASP A 33 -23.67 28.86 -2.72
N MET A 34 -24.94 29.28 -2.78
CA MET A 34 -25.92 28.86 -3.79
C MET A 34 -25.47 29.17 -5.22
N HIS A 35 -24.76 30.29 -5.41
CA HIS A 35 -24.20 30.69 -6.71
C HIS A 35 -22.76 30.20 -6.94
N SER A 36 -22.25 29.31 -6.08
CA SER A 36 -20.90 28.73 -6.16
C SER A 36 -19.80 29.78 -6.23
N ILE A 37 -19.98 30.91 -5.55
CA ILE A 37 -18.98 31.99 -5.44
C ILE A 37 -17.94 31.59 -4.39
N ILE A 38 -18.39 30.99 -3.29
CA ILE A 38 -17.55 30.39 -2.26
C ILE A 38 -17.78 28.88 -2.20
N THR A 39 -16.79 28.13 -1.72
CA THR A 39 -16.89 26.68 -1.51
C THR A 39 -17.60 26.39 -0.18
N TRP A 40 -18.12 25.17 -0.02
CA TRP A 40 -18.73 24.73 1.24
C TRP A 40 -17.79 24.85 2.46
N ARG A 41 -16.48 24.63 2.27
CA ARG A 41 -15.48 24.79 3.34
C ARG A 41 -15.29 26.25 3.71
N GLU A 42 -15.24 27.15 2.73
CA GLU A 42 -15.20 28.60 2.96
C GLU A 42 -16.49 29.08 3.62
N TYR A 43 -17.66 28.60 3.18
CA TYR A 43 -18.96 28.86 3.80
C TYR A 43 -18.94 28.48 5.29
N ARG A 44 -18.57 27.25 5.65
CA ARG A 44 -18.52 26.82 7.06
C ARG A 44 -17.52 27.63 7.89
N ARG A 45 -16.35 27.96 7.31
CA ARG A 45 -15.31 28.76 7.98
C ARG A 45 -15.81 30.18 8.26
N ILE A 46 -16.41 30.84 7.27
CA ILE A 46 -16.93 32.20 7.39
C ILE A 46 -18.18 32.22 8.30
N LYS A 47 -19.04 31.21 8.21
CA LYS A 47 -20.23 31.07 9.08
C LYS A 47 -19.88 30.94 10.56
N ALA A 48 -18.71 30.40 10.89
CA ALA A 48 -18.25 30.25 12.27
C ALA A 48 -17.75 31.57 12.90
N ILE A 49 -17.65 32.67 12.14
CA ILE A 49 -17.19 33.97 12.64
C ILE A 49 -18.34 34.66 13.37
N SER A 50 -18.19 34.90 14.68
CA SER A 50 -19.24 35.49 15.53
C SER A 50 -19.47 36.98 15.32
N ASP A 51 -18.50 37.72 14.75
CA ASP A 51 -18.63 39.16 14.48
C ASP A 51 -19.13 39.38 13.04
N PRO A 52 -20.33 39.95 12.85
CA PRO A 52 -20.92 40.22 11.54
C PRO A 52 -20.04 41.05 10.59
N SER A 53 -19.30 42.03 11.11
CA SER A 53 -18.43 42.88 10.30
C SER A 53 -17.21 42.10 9.80
N LEU A 54 -16.64 41.25 10.66
CA LEU A 54 -15.53 40.38 10.30
C LEU A 54 -16.00 39.29 9.33
N GLN A 55 -17.20 38.75 9.52
CA GLN A 55 -17.79 37.74 8.65
C GLN A 55 -17.96 38.23 7.21
N ILE A 56 -18.54 39.42 7.02
CA ILE A 56 -18.66 40.03 5.69
C ILE A 56 -17.29 40.41 5.12
N ARG A 57 -16.36 40.90 5.95
CA ARG A 57 -15.00 41.24 5.50
C ARG A 57 -14.30 40.00 4.93
N ASP A 58 -14.37 38.87 5.64
CA ASP A 58 -13.74 37.61 5.24
C ASP A 58 -14.40 37.04 3.98
N LEU A 59 -15.72 37.19 3.83
CA LEU A 59 -16.44 36.88 2.60
C LEU A 59 -15.92 37.71 1.42
N LEU A 60 -15.82 39.03 1.58
CA LEU A 60 -15.33 39.92 0.51
C LEU A 60 -13.88 39.63 0.15
N ASP A 61 -13.02 39.34 1.13
CA ASP A 61 -11.63 38.94 0.88
C ASP A 61 -11.53 37.62 0.13
N CYS A 62 -12.38 36.64 0.47
CA CYS A 62 -12.50 35.38 -0.25
C CYS A 62 -12.92 35.62 -1.72
N VAL A 63 -13.96 36.42 -1.96
CA VAL A 63 -14.45 36.75 -3.30
C VAL A 63 -13.38 37.48 -4.12
N ILE A 64 -12.70 38.47 -3.54
CA ILE A 64 -11.62 39.23 -4.18
C ILE A 64 -10.43 38.32 -4.52
N GLY A 65 -10.05 37.42 -3.61
CA GLY A 65 -8.95 36.48 -3.80
C GLY A 65 -9.15 35.50 -4.95
N LYS A 66 -10.41 35.19 -5.29
CA LYS A 66 -10.78 34.28 -6.40
C LYS A 66 -10.75 34.94 -7.79
N GLY A 67 -10.62 36.27 -7.88
CA GLY A 67 -10.37 36.97 -9.14
C GLY A 67 -11.63 37.42 -9.92
N GLN A 68 -11.43 37.81 -11.18
CA GLN A 68 -12.39 38.62 -11.96
C GLN A 68 -13.76 37.96 -12.14
N SER A 69 -13.81 36.70 -12.53
CA SER A 69 -15.06 35.98 -12.79
C SER A 69 -15.94 35.85 -11.54
N PHE A 70 -15.32 35.62 -10.38
CA PHE A 70 -16.03 35.49 -9.10
C PHE A 70 -16.51 36.85 -8.58
N CYS A 71 -15.72 37.91 -8.73
CA CYS A 71 -16.18 39.27 -8.45
C CYS A 71 -17.35 39.69 -9.35
N LEU A 72 -17.34 39.32 -10.64
CA LEU A 72 -18.47 39.57 -11.56
C LEU A 72 -19.73 38.84 -11.09
N ARG A 73 -19.64 37.53 -10.83
CA ARG A 73 -20.77 36.74 -10.32
C ARG A 73 -21.30 37.29 -9.01
N PHE A 74 -20.41 37.70 -8.10
CA PHE A 74 -20.80 38.34 -6.84
C PHE A 74 -21.57 39.65 -7.07
N LEU A 75 -21.09 40.51 -7.96
CA LEU A 75 -21.80 41.74 -8.31
C LEU A 75 -23.17 41.47 -8.96
N GLU A 76 -23.32 40.41 -9.75
CA GLU A 76 -24.61 40.00 -10.32
C GLU A 76 -25.57 39.47 -9.25
N VAL A 77 -25.10 38.68 -8.28
CA VAL A 77 -25.90 38.27 -7.11
C VAL A 77 -26.40 39.48 -6.34
N LEU A 78 -25.54 40.48 -6.13
CA LEU A 78 -25.95 41.71 -5.43
C LEU A 78 -27.00 42.52 -6.20
N LYS A 79 -27.20 42.31 -7.50
CA LYS A 79 -28.23 43.00 -8.31
C LYS A 79 -29.59 42.31 -8.31
N GLN A 80 -29.67 41.05 -7.86
CA GLN A 80 -30.92 40.29 -7.85
C GLN A 80 -31.98 40.97 -6.96
N GLU A 81 -33.25 40.90 -7.35
CA GLU A 81 -34.34 41.64 -6.70
C GLU A 81 -34.57 41.21 -5.25
N ASP A 82 -34.44 39.91 -4.97
CA ASP A 82 -34.52 39.29 -3.64
C ASP A 82 -33.39 39.79 -2.72
N VAL A 83 -32.15 39.82 -3.21
CA VAL A 83 -31.01 40.37 -2.47
C VAL A 83 -31.19 41.87 -2.24
N GLN A 84 -31.61 42.63 -3.25
CA GLN A 84 -31.85 44.08 -3.14
C GLN A 84 -33.00 44.41 -2.17
N SER A 85 -34.02 43.56 -2.07
CA SER A 85 -35.11 43.72 -1.10
C SER A 85 -34.65 43.49 0.34
N THR A 86 -33.67 42.59 0.53
CA THR A 86 -33.08 42.25 1.83
C THR A 86 -32.09 43.32 2.31
N TYR A 87 -31.34 43.95 1.39
CA TYR A 87 -30.34 44.96 1.70
C TYR A 87 -30.62 46.30 0.99
N PRO A 88 -31.47 47.17 1.57
CA PRO A 88 -31.85 48.46 0.95
C PRO A 88 -30.66 49.40 0.67
N LYS A 89 -29.56 49.24 1.41
CA LYS A 89 -28.31 50.00 1.23
C LYS A 89 -27.52 49.60 -0.02
N LEU A 90 -27.87 48.52 -0.73
CA LEU A 90 -27.21 48.08 -1.98
C LEU A 90 -27.70 48.79 -3.25
N SER A 91 -28.54 49.83 -3.14
CA SER A 91 -29.08 50.55 -4.29
C SER A 91 -28.02 51.10 -5.25
N PHE A 92 -26.83 51.42 -4.75
CA PHE A 92 -25.68 51.88 -5.55
C PHE A 92 -25.09 50.81 -6.50
N VAL A 93 -25.42 49.53 -6.31
CA VAL A 93 -24.92 48.43 -7.15
C VAL A 93 -25.71 48.29 -8.46
N LYS A 94 -26.98 48.76 -8.50
CA LYS A 94 -27.85 48.67 -9.69
C LYS A 94 -27.37 49.49 -10.88
N GLU A 95 -26.55 50.51 -10.66
CA GLU A 95 -26.13 51.45 -11.70
C GLU A 95 -24.87 51.02 -12.48
N VAL A 96 -24.27 49.87 -12.16
CA VAL A 96 -23.00 49.43 -12.78
C VAL A 96 -23.23 48.52 -13.98
N LYS A 97 -22.87 49.02 -15.17
CA LYS A 97 -22.69 48.24 -16.40
C LYS A 97 -21.24 47.70 -16.46
N LEU A 98 -21.07 46.39 -16.61
CA LEU A 98 -19.77 45.72 -16.76
C LEU A 98 -19.71 45.15 -18.19
N GLU A 99 -18.68 45.47 -18.97
CA GLU A 99 -18.45 44.92 -20.32
C GLU A 99 -17.52 43.70 -20.26
N GLU A 100 -17.85 42.64 -21.00
CA GLU A 100 -16.97 41.48 -21.23
C GLU A 100 -15.98 41.77 -22.35
N GLN A 101 -14.67 41.66 -22.10
CA GLN A 101 -13.66 41.66 -23.16
C GLN A 101 -13.18 40.23 -23.45
N LYS A 102 -13.29 39.85 -24.74
CA LYS A 102 -12.58 38.73 -25.36
C LYS A 102 -11.08 39.06 -25.42
N ASN A 103 -10.23 38.15 -24.95
CA ASN A 103 -8.77 38.31 -24.94
C ASN A 103 -8.18 38.20 -26.36
N GLU A 104 -7.57 39.28 -26.85
CA GLU A 104 -6.52 39.23 -27.87
C GLU A 104 -5.16 39.24 -27.16
N VAL A 105 -4.32 38.24 -27.44
CA VAL A 105 -2.95 38.14 -26.93
C VAL A 105 -2.00 38.70 -27.99
N ALA A 106 -1.38 39.85 -27.71
CA ALA A 106 -0.27 40.38 -28.50
C ALA A 106 1.03 39.70 -28.07
N GLY A 107 1.61 38.90 -28.97
CA GLY A 107 2.94 38.30 -28.81
C GLY A 107 4.04 39.26 -29.23
N ASN A 108 5.04 39.45 -28.37
CA ASN A 108 6.36 39.96 -28.76
C ASN A 108 7.24 38.75 -29.09
N THR A 109 7.59 38.57 -30.36
CA THR A 109 8.49 37.51 -30.83
C THR A 109 9.90 38.06 -31.01
N LEU A 110 10.87 37.48 -30.28
CA LEU A 110 12.28 37.56 -30.62
C LEU A 110 12.57 36.58 -31.77
N THR A 111 13.18 37.08 -32.85
CA THR A 111 13.55 36.34 -34.05
C THR A 111 14.69 35.35 -33.79
N LEU A 112 14.44 34.06 -34.06
CA LEU A 112 15.45 33.06 -34.39
C LEU A 112 15.00 32.35 -35.67
N LEU A 113 15.96 32.10 -36.55
CA LEU A 113 15.84 31.79 -37.98
C LEU A 113 15.07 30.48 -38.26
N ASP A 114 14.12 30.54 -39.20
CA ASP A 114 13.32 29.41 -39.70
C ASP A 114 14.13 28.48 -40.65
N PRO A 115 13.95 27.14 -40.58
CA PRO A 115 14.26 26.21 -41.68
C PRO A 115 13.09 26.12 -42.69
N PRO A 116 13.32 25.62 -43.92
CA PRO A 116 12.47 25.92 -45.07
C PRO A 116 11.09 25.24 -45.04
N ASP A 117 10.11 26.01 -45.51
CA ASP A 117 8.69 25.68 -45.67
C ASP A 117 8.43 24.33 -46.35
N TYR A 118 7.73 23.44 -45.65
CA TYR A 118 6.85 22.46 -46.26
C TYR A 118 5.41 22.96 -46.08
N ASP A 119 4.85 23.54 -47.13
CA ASP A 119 3.45 23.94 -47.22
C ASP A 119 2.53 22.72 -47.01
N LEU A 120 1.93 22.61 -45.83
CA LEU A 120 0.71 21.84 -45.61
C LEU A 120 -0.48 22.82 -45.61
N PRO A 121 -1.57 22.53 -46.34
CA PRO A 121 -2.70 23.45 -46.44
C PRO A 121 -3.39 23.57 -45.07
N VAL A 122 -3.33 24.76 -44.47
CA VAL A 122 -4.07 25.11 -43.27
C VAL A 122 -5.57 25.04 -43.59
N SER A 123 -6.20 24.02 -43.01
CA SER A 123 -7.64 23.77 -43.08
C SER A 123 -8.45 25.04 -42.79
N SER A 124 -9.33 25.36 -43.73
CA SER A 124 -10.44 26.30 -43.65
C SER A 124 -11.08 26.39 -42.26
N LYS A 125 -11.44 27.60 -41.82
CA LYS A 125 -12.31 27.89 -40.67
C LYS A 125 -13.54 26.95 -40.70
N GLN A 126 -13.48 25.82 -39.99
CA GLN A 126 -14.63 24.93 -39.86
C GLN A 126 -15.72 25.67 -39.10
N LYS A 127 -16.92 25.75 -39.68
CA LYS A 127 -18.12 26.22 -38.97
C LYS A 127 -18.32 25.31 -37.74
N VAL A 128 -18.31 25.92 -36.56
CA VAL A 128 -18.69 25.28 -35.30
C VAL A 128 -20.13 24.82 -35.43
N ILE A 129 -20.35 23.51 -35.61
CA ILE A 129 -21.68 22.92 -35.59
C ILE A 129 -22.01 22.63 -34.13
N THR A 130 -23.15 23.12 -33.66
CA THR A 130 -23.69 22.81 -32.34
C THR A 130 -24.95 21.97 -32.49
N VAL A 131 -25.03 20.82 -31.81
CA VAL A 131 -26.23 19.97 -31.69
C VAL A 131 -26.49 19.75 -30.21
N ASP A 132 -27.72 20.00 -29.75
CA ASP A 132 -28.12 19.90 -28.34
C ASP A 132 -27.24 20.70 -27.36
N GLY A 133 -26.70 21.84 -27.81
CA GLY A 133 -25.81 22.69 -27.01
C GLY A 133 -24.35 22.21 -26.97
N LEU A 134 -24.00 21.12 -27.66
CA LEU A 134 -22.65 20.58 -27.75
C LEU A 134 -22.00 20.92 -29.08
N THR A 135 -20.79 21.49 -29.03
CA THR A 135 -19.97 21.72 -30.21
C THR A 135 -19.47 20.38 -30.77
N LEU A 136 -19.87 20.05 -32.00
CA LEU A 136 -19.51 18.81 -32.70
C LEU A 136 -18.24 18.92 -33.53
N ASN A 137 -17.87 20.12 -33.98
CA ASN A 137 -16.73 20.32 -34.90
C ASN A 137 -15.62 21.12 -34.22
N GLY A 138 -14.54 20.41 -33.86
CA GLY A 138 -13.28 20.94 -33.34
C GLY A 138 -12.60 19.90 -32.43
N PRO A 139 -11.26 19.79 -32.42
CA PRO A 139 -10.61 18.97 -31.41
C PRO A 139 -10.94 19.54 -30.02
N LEU A 140 -11.57 18.72 -29.17
CA LEU A 140 -11.85 19.07 -27.77
C LEU A 140 -10.58 19.14 -26.90
N HIS A 141 -9.42 18.81 -27.48
CA HIS A 141 -8.15 18.65 -26.80
C HIS A 141 -7.10 19.64 -27.31
N ASP A 142 -6.41 20.29 -26.38
CA ASP A 142 -5.19 21.05 -26.65
C ASP A 142 -3.99 20.10 -26.65
N ASN A 143 -3.61 19.62 -27.85
CA ASN A 143 -2.49 18.69 -28.00
C ASN A 143 -1.15 19.29 -27.56
N LYS A 144 -0.93 20.61 -27.77
CA LYS A 144 0.33 21.26 -27.42
C LYS A 144 0.51 21.34 -25.91
N ALA A 145 -0.57 21.64 -25.18
CA ALA A 145 -0.55 21.59 -23.72
C ALA A 145 -0.23 20.17 -23.21
N GLY A 146 -0.78 19.13 -23.87
CA GLY A 146 -0.48 17.73 -23.55
C GLY A 146 0.99 17.36 -23.78
N GLU A 147 1.56 17.74 -24.93
CA GLU A 147 2.97 17.51 -25.26
C GLU A 147 3.91 18.19 -24.25
N LEU A 148 3.65 19.46 -23.93
CA LEU A 148 4.41 20.21 -22.93
C LEU A 148 4.35 19.53 -21.55
N PHE A 149 3.17 19.09 -21.13
CA PHE A 149 3.02 18.39 -19.85
C PHE A 149 3.84 17.10 -19.80
N VAL A 150 3.85 16.32 -20.88
CA VAL A 150 4.68 15.11 -20.97
C VAL A 150 6.16 15.44 -20.86
N GLU A 151 6.64 16.47 -21.57
CA GLU A 151 8.04 16.91 -21.53
C GLU A 151 8.48 17.31 -20.11
N GLU A 152 7.72 18.19 -19.45
CA GLU A 152 8.05 18.67 -18.11
C GLU A 152 7.89 17.60 -17.03
N ALA A 153 6.87 16.74 -17.15
CA ALA A 153 6.72 15.59 -16.26
C ALA A 153 7.89 14.61 -16.42
N PHE A 154 8.40 14.42 -17.64
CA PHE A 154 9.58 13.58 -17.87
C PHE A 154 10.83 14.16 -17.22
N GLN A 155 11.00 15.49 -17.23
CA GLN A 155 12.08 16.16 -16.52
C GLN A 155 11.98 15.92 -15.00
N ILE A 156 10.78 15.97 -14.42
CA ILE A 156 10.54 15.63 -13.00
C ILE A 156 10.94 14.18 -12.71
N ILE A 157 10.55 13.23 -13.56
CA ILE A 157 10.92 11.82 -13.41
C ILE A 157 12.45 11.65 -13.45
N MET A 158 13.12 12.32 -14.38
CA MET A 158 14.58 12.27 -14.50
C MET A 158 15.27 12.79 -13.25
N ASP A 159 14.80 13.90 -12.68
CA ASP A 159 15.45 14.51 -11.53
C ASP A 159 15.07 13.82 -10.21
N GLU A 160 13.79 13.61 -9.93
CA GLU A 160 13.29 13.11 -8.65
C GLU A 160 13.38 11.58 -8.50
N VAL A 161 13.23 10.85 -9.60
CA VAL A 161 13.20 9.37 -9.59
C VAL A 161 14.53 8.79 -10.05
N VAL A 162 14.99 9.12 -11.25
CA VAL A 162 16.19 8.49 -11.84
C VAL A 162 17.46 8.93 -11.14
N LYS A 163 17.71 10.26 -11.04
CA LYS A 163 18.93 10.80 -10.41
C LYS A 163 18.89 10.70 -8.89
N LYS A 164 17.92 11.35 -8.23
CA LYS A 164 17.83 11.37 -6.76
C LYS A 164 17.57 9.99 -6.17
N GLY A 165 16.71 9.17 -6.79
CA GLY A 165 16.39 7.86 -6.24
C GLY A 165 17.54 6.86 -6.24
N CYS A 166 18.60 7.08 -7.01
CA CYS A 166 19.81 6.24 -6.97
C CYS A 166 20.93 6.85 -6.10
N ASN A 167 20.73 8.01 -5.49
CA ASN A 167 21.75 8.73 -4.73
C ASN A 167 21.66 8.39 -3.22
N VAL A 168 22.72 7.78 -2.68
CA VAL A 168 22.80 7.35 -1.27
C VAL A 168 22.73 8.48 -0.24
N LYS A 169 22.86 9.74 -0.67
CA LYS A 169 22.69 10.92 0.19
C LYS A 169 21.22 11.33 0.38
N GLU A 170 20.33 10.83 -0.48
CA GLU A 170 18.89 11.07 -0.39
C GLU A 170 18.24 10.07 0.59
N LYS A 171 17.00 10.35 0.99
CA LYS A 171 16.22 9.42 1.81
C LYS A 171 15.63 8.30 0.96
N VAL A 172 15.62 7.09 1.49
CA VAL A 172 14.91 5.93 0.92
C VAL A 172 13.40 6.15 0.94
N CYS A 173 12.89 6.80 1.98
CA CYS A 173 11.50 7.24 2.07
C CYS A 173 11.37 8.49 2.93
N GLU A 174 10.37 9.32 2.61
CA GLU A 174 9.93 10.44 3.45
C GLU A 174 8.64 10.04 4.16
N TRP A 175 8.77 9.28 5.26
CA TRP A 175 7.63 8.74 5.99
C TRP A 175 6.66 9.83 6.48
N LYS A 176 5.36 9.57 6.27
CA LYS A 176 4.22 10.35 6.76
C LYS A 176 3.13 9.37 7.20
N ASP A 177 2.46 9.68 8.31
CA ASP A 177 1.26 8.94 8.69
C ASP A 177 0.15 9.14 7.64
N PRO A 178 -0.75 8.16 7.43
CA PRO A 178 -1.73 8.18 6.33
C PRO A 178 -2.59 9.45 6.28
N GLU A 179 -3.06 9.95 7.42
CA GLU A 179 -3.88 11.18 7.49
C GLU A 179 -3.06 12.41 7.10
N MET A 180 -1.82 12.52 7.58
CA MET A 180 -0.92 13.61 7.19
C MET A 180 -0.59 13.55 5.69
N LEU A 181 -0.39 12.35 5.13
CA LEU A 181 -0.11 12.20 3.71
C LEU A 181 -1.32 12.54 2.84
N ARG A 182 -2.54 12.20 3.30
CA ARG A 182 -3.79 12.59 2.63
C ARG A 182 -3.92 14.11 2.56
N ASP A 183 -3.63 14.81 3.66
CA ASP A 183 -3.66 16.28 3.72
C ASP A 183 -2.59 16.93 2.82
N LEU A 184 -1.45 16.27 2.63
CA LEU A 184 -0.36 16.77 1.79
C LEU A 184 -0.59 16.58 0.28
N LEU A 185 -1.34 15.56 -0.13
CA LEU A 185 -1.43 15.14 -1.54
C LEU A 185 -2.67 15.66 -2.29
N ASP A 186 -3.66 16.26 -1.60
CA ASP A 186 -4.91 16.73 -2.21
C ASP A 186 -5.53 15.68 -3.16
N LEU A 187 -5.81 14.49 -2.63
CA LEU A 187 -6.19 13.31 -3.43
C LEU A 187 -7.64 13.34 -3.97
N GLU A 188 -8.41 14.38 -3.66
CA GLU A 188 -9.82 14.46 -4.08
C GLU A 188 -9.93 14.78 -5.58
N LEU A 189 -10.93 14.17 -6.23
CA LEU A 189 -11.22 14.42 -7.64
C LEU A 189 -12.38 15.42 -7.72
N GLY A 190 -12.11 16.62 -8.26
CA GLY A 190 -13.10 17.67 -8.45
C GLY A 190 -13.77 17.65 -9.83
N ASP A 191 -14.82 18.46 -9.99
CA ASP A 191 -15.58 18.60 -11.25
C ASP A 191 -14.88 19.49 -12.30
N SER A 192 -13.86 20.26 -11.88
CA SER A 192 -13.12 21.20 -12.72
C SER A 192 -11.67 20.79 -12.92
N ASN A 193 -11.09 21.21 -14.04
CA ASN A 193 -9.67 20.98 -14.33
C ASN A 193 -8.76 21.70 -13.34
N GLU A 194 -7.62 21.08 -13.05
CA GLU A 194 -6.55 21.72 -12.29
C GLU A 194 -5.58 22.47 -13.22
N PRO A 195 -4.97 23.58 -12.75
CA PRO A 195 -3.94 24.27 -13.50
C PRO A 195 -2.72 23.38 -13.76
N HIS A 196 -2.08 23.57 -14.92
CA HIS A 196 -0.87 22.86 -15.35
C HIS A 196 0.22 22.76 -14.25
N GLU A 197 0.55 23.89 -13.62
CA GLU A 197 1.54 23.93 -12.54
C GLU A 197 1.15 23.08 -11.32
N LYS A 198 -0.15 23.02 -11.00
CA LYS A 198 -0.63 22.16 -9.92
C LYS A 198 -0.47 20.69 -10.28
N LEU A 199 -0.76 20.30 -11.53
CA LEU A 199 -0.53 18.93 -12.00
C LEU A 199 0.96 18.54 -11.91
N LEU A 200 1.87 19.41 -12.33
CA LEU A 200 3.31 19.17 -12.17
C LEU A 200 3.72 19.10 -10.69
N GLN A 201 3.14 19.93 -9.83
CA GLN A 201 3.37 19.87 -8.39
C GLN A 201 2.92 18.53 -7.80
N LEU A 202 1.75 18.02 -8.20
CA LEU A 202 1.28 16.69 -7.83
C LEU A 202 2.26 15.60 -8.29
N CYS A 203 2.83 15.69 -9.50
CA CYS A 203 3.86 14.76 -9.95
C CYS A 203 5.11 14.78 -9.03
N ARG A 204 5.55 15.97 -8.60
CA ARG A 204 6.69 16.11 -7.66
C ARG A 204 6.36 15.53 -6.30
N ASP A 205 5.17 15.79 -5.78
CA ASP A 205 4.76 15.31 -4.45
C ASP A 205 4.59 13.79 -4.44
N VAL A 206 4.03 13.21 -5.50
CA VAL A 206 3.99 11.75 -5.68
C VAL A 206 5.40 11.16 -5.68
N ALA A 207 6.34 11.72 -6.44
CA ALA A 207 7.72 11.23 -6.49
C ALA A 207 8.47 11.40 -5.15
N ARG A 208 8.17 12.48 -4.42
CA ARG A 208 8.79 12.83 -3.14
C ARG A 208 8.35 11.89 -2.01
N PHE A 209 7.04 11.68 -1.86
CA PHE A 209 6.47 10.90 -0.76
C PHE A 209 6.40 9.40 -1.05
N SER A 210 6.66 8.98 -2.29
CA SER A 210 6.81 7.56 -2.63
C SER A 210 8.12 6.98 -2.13
N VAL A 211 8.11 5.68 -1.83
CA VAL A 211 9.33 4.93 -1.50
C VAL A 211 10.25 4.84 -2.72
N LYS A 212 11.52 5.17 -2.54
CA LYS A 212 12.55 5.08 -3.58
C LYS A 212 13.07 3.65 -3.70
N THR A 213 12.29 2.79 -4.35
CA THR A 213 12.62 1.36 -4.54
C THR A 213 13.90 1.12 -5.36
N ASN A 214 14.35 2.15 -6.07
CA ASN A 214 15.60 2.18 -6.82
C ASN A 214 16.84 2.55 -5.98
N HIS A 215 16.65 2.96 -4.72
CA HIS A 215 17.74 3.34 -3.85
C HIS A 215 18.63 2.15 -3.49
N PRO A 216 19.97 2.27 -3.49
CA PRO A 216 20.88 1.15 -3.15
C PRO A 216 20.62 0.54 -1.77
N ARG A 217 20.11 1.35 -0.83
CA ARG A 217 19.76 0.96 0.56
C ARG A 217 18.30 0.51 0.76
N PHE A 218 17.61 0.16 -0.32
CA PHE A 218 16.30 -0.47 -0.29
C PHE A 218 16.45 -1.99 -0.39
N PHE A 219 16.25 -2.69 0.74
CA PHE A 219 16.39 -4.14 0.89
C PHE A 219 15.09 -4.80 1.37
N ASN A 220 13.96 -4.10 1.24
CA ASN A 220 12.72 -4.49 1.90
C ASN A 220 11.99 -5.64 1.19
N GLN A 221 12.17 -5.76 -0.13
CA GLN A 221 11.38 -6.64 -1.00
C GLN A 221 12.28 -7.56 -1.82
N LEU A 222 11.67 -8.54 -2.47
CA LEU A 222 12.33 -9.40 -3.48
C LEU A 222 12.50 -8.70 -4.85
N PHE A 223 12.50 -7.37 -4.85
CA PHE A 223 12.87 -6.51 -5.98
C PHE A 223 13.51 -5.24 -5.41
N ALA A 224 14.51 -4.72 -6.11
CA ALA A 224 15.17 -3.46 -5.78
C ALA A 224 15.97 -2.94 -6.98
N GLY A 225 16.26 -1.65 -6.99
CA GLY A 225 17.06 -1.00 -8.02
C GLY A 225 16.27 -0.56 -9.25
N LEU A 226 16.96 0.11 -10.17
CA LEU A 226 16.43 0.60 -11.44
C LEU A 226 17.34 0.15 -12.57
N ASP A 227 16.82 -0.67 -13.49
CA ASP A 227 17.48 -0.90 -14.75
C ASP A 227 16.99 0.11 -15.79
N HIS A 228 17.89 0.98 -16.26
CA HIS A 228 17.56 2.06 -17.18
C HIS A 228 16.97 1.56 -18.51
N HIS A 229 17.42 0.43 -19.04
CA HIS A 229 16.90 -0.11 -20.29
C HIS A 229 15.51 -0.73 -20.08
N ALA A 230 15.31 -1.42 -18.96
CA ALA A 230 13.98 -1.90 -18.58
C ALA A 230 13.01 -0.72 -18.34
N LEU A 231 13.47 0.39 -17.77
CA LEU A 231 12.66 1.60 -17.56
C LEU A 231 12.21 2.20 -18.90
N VAL A 232 13.13 2.39 -19.85
CA VAL A 232 12.78 2.86 -21.20
C VAL A 232 11.82 1.90 -21.88
N GLY A 233 12.00 0.58 -21.71
CA GLY A 233 11.06 -0.42 -22.21
C GLY A 233 9.66 -0.31 -21.61
N ARG A 234 9.54 0.13 -20.34
CA ARG A 234 8.23 0.39 -19.69
C ARG A 234 7.58 1.66 -20.26
N PHE A 235 8.34 2.74 -20.38
CA PHE A 235 7.83 3.98 -20.99
C PHE A 235 7.33 3.72 -22.40
N LEU A 236 8.12 3.01 -23.22
CA LEU A 236 7.71 2.68 -24.58
C LEU A 236 6.47 1.77 -24.63
N SER A 237 6.35 0.77 -23.75
CA SER A 237 5.14 -0.06 -23.71
C SER A 237 3.90 0.73 -23.32
N ASP A 238 4.02 1.62 -22.32
CA ASP A 238 2.89 2.43 -21.85
C ASP A 238 2.53 3.53 -22.87
N SER A 239 3.49 4.07 -23.62
CA SER A 239 3.24 5.02 -24.71
C SER A 239 2.55 4.38 -25.91
N LEU A 240 2.87 3.13 -26.24
CA LEU A 240 2.23 2.39 -27.35
C LEU A 240 0.87 1.80 -26.98
N ASN A 241 0.62 1.59 -25.68
CA ASN A 241 -0.68 1.24 -25.09
C ASN A 241 -1.51 0.20 -25.87
N THR A 242 -0.86 -0.87 -26.33
CA THR A 242 -1.54 -2.00 -26.98
C THR A 242 -1.68 -3.19 -26.04
N SER A 243 -2.41 -4.21 -26.48
CA SER A 243 -2.68 -5.42 -25.70
C SER A 243 -2.09 -6.67 -26.34
N GLN A 244 -1.57 -7.57 -25.50
CA GLN A 244 -0.90 -8.81 -25.88
C GLN A 244 -1.91 -9.98 -25.96
N TYR A 245 -2.76 -10.00 -26.99
CA TYR A 245 -3.68 -11.12 -27.24
C TYR A 245 -3.69 -11.60 -28.71
N THR A 246 -3.63 -10.72 -29.71
CA THR A 246 -3.56 -11.08 -31.13
C THR A 246 -2.38 -10.44 -31.82
N TYR A 247 -1.87 -11.11 -32.85
CA TYR A 247 -0.81 -10.58 -33.69
C TYR A 247 -1.22 -9.27 -34.39
N GLU A 248 -2.48 -9.14 -34.79
CA GLU A 248 -3.00 -7.94 -35.47
C GLU A 248 -2.77 -6.62 -34.70
N VAL A 249 -2.95 -6.62 -33.38
CA VAL A 249 -2.88 -5.39 -32.57
C VAL A 249 -1.51 -5.21 -31.88
N GLY A 250 -0.75 -6.28 -31.73
CA GLY A 250 0.55 -6.29 -31.05
C GLY A 250 1.62 -7.11 -31.76
N PRO A 251 1.84 -6.96 -33.08
CA PRO A 251 2.61 -7.90 -33.87
C PRO A 251 4.06 -8.03 -33.38
N VAL A 252 4.69 -6.91 -33.06
CA VAL A 252 6.06 -6.87 -32.53
C VAL A 252 6.14 -7.55 -31.17
N PHE A 253 5.14 -7.33 -30.31
CA PHE A 253 5.15 -7.85 -28.94
C PHE A 253 4.84 -9.33 -28.87
N VAL A 254 3.98 -9.85 -29.74
CA VAL A 254 3.70 -11.28 -29.85
C VAL A 254 4.99 -12.04 -30.20
N LEU A 255 5.70 -11.61 -31.24
CA LEU A 255 6.98 -12.20 -31.64
C LEU A 255 8.05 -12.05 -30.55
N MET A 256 8.09 -10.88 -29.90
CA MET A 256 9.04 -10.63 -28.83
C MET A 256 8.80 -11.53 -27.61
N GLU A 257 7.55 -11.73 -27.22
CA GLU A 257 7.19 -12.63 -26.13
C GLU A 257 7.56 -14.08 -26.45
N GLU A 258 7.33 -14.54 -27.67
CA GLU A 258 7.77 -15.86 -28.14
C GLU A 258 9.29 -16.04 -27.99
N VAL A 259 10.08 -15.06 -28.44
CA VAL A 259 11.54 -15.08 -28.32
C VAL A 259 11.99 -15.13 -26.86
N VAL A 260 11.39 -14.31 -26.00
CA VAL A 260 11.71 -14.27 -24.57
C VAL A 260 11.36 -15.59 -23.89
N LEU A 261 10.16 -16.13 -24.11
CA LEU A 261 9.73 -17.40 -23.53
C LEU A 261 10.58 -18.57 -24.02
N THR A 262 10.96 -18.57 -25.31
CA THR A 262 11.89 -19.57 -25.87
C THR A 262 13.24 -19.50 -25.18
N LYS A 263 13.78 -18.30 -24.96
CA LYS A 263 15.04 -18.11 -24.24
C LYS A 263 14.96 -18.58 -22.79
N LEU A 264 13.86 -18.30 -22.10
CA LEU A 264 13.63 -18.75 -20.72
C LEU A 264 13.54 -20.28 -20.62
N ARG A 265 12.79 -20.94 -21.52
CA ARG A 265 12.73 -22.41 -21.59
C ARG A 265 14.10 -23.04 -21.85
N ALA A 266 14.91 -22.45 -22.74
CA ALA A 266 16.25 -22.93 -23.01
C ALA A 266 17.16 -22.87 -21.77
N ILE A 267 17.02 -21.83 -20.92
CA ILE A 267 17.78 -21.72 -19.65
C ILE A 267 17.34 -22.78 -18.64
N ILE A 268 16.05 -23.12 -18.62
CA ILE A 268 15.53 -24.22 -17.79
C ILE A 268 16.06 -25.58 -18.29
N GLY A 269 16.50 -25.67 -19.55
CA GLY A 269 16.99 -26.90 -20.19
C GLY A 269 15.98 -27.56 -21.14
N TRP A 270 14.92 -26.85 -21.54
CA TRP A 270 13.89 -27.36 -22.44
C TRP A 270 14.06 -26.83 -23.87
N ASN A 271 14.02 -27.74 -24.85
CA ASN A 271 14.13 -27.43 -26.28
C ASN A 271 12.77 -27.19 -26.96
N SER A 272 11.67 -27.47 -26.27
CA SER A 272 10.30 -27.23 -26.73
C SER A 272 9.40 -26.93 -25.53
N GLY A 273 8.19 -26.46 -25.77
CA GLY A 273 7.19 -26.19 -24.73
C GLY A 273 6.39 -24.92 -25.00
N ASP A 274 5.49 -24.59 -24.08
CA ASP A 274 4.62 -23.42 -24.15
C ASP A 274 4.92 -22.45 -23.00
N GLY A 275 4.27 -21.30 -23.00
CA GLY A 275 4.35 -20.33 -21.92
C GLY A 275 3.54 -19.08 -22.20
N ILE A 276 3.28 -18.31 -21.15
CA ILE A 276 2.63 -17.00 -21.23
C ILE A 276 3.09 -16.13 -20.06
N PHE A 277 3.17 -14.81 -20.26
CA PHE A 277 3.37 -13.87 -19.15
C PHE A 277 2.06 -13.67 -18.39
N CYS A 278 2.13 -13.77 -17.06
CA CYS A 278 1.01 -13.53 -16.15
C CYS A 278 1.25 -12.28 -15.29
N PRO A 279 0.20 -11.61 -14.79
CA PRO A 279 0.28 -10.45 -13.91
C PRO A 279 0.68 -10.88 -12.48
N GLY A 280 1.93 -11.32 -12.34
CA GLY A 280 2.53 -11.78 -11.10
C GLY A 280 2.58 -13.31 -10.95
N GLY A 281 3.59 -13.78 -10.22
CA GLY A 281 3.85 -15.21 -10.02
C GLY A 281 2.71 -15.96 -9.32
N SER A 282 1.89 -15.28 -8.51
CA SER A 282 0.70 -15.88 -7.89
C SER A 282 -0.30 -16.40 -8.93
N ILE A 283 -0.51 -15.64 -10.02
CA ILE A 283 -1.38 -16.07 -11.12
C ILE A 283 -0.68 -17.16 -11.94
N SER A 284 0.64 -17.11 -12.12
CA SER A 284 1.38 -18.22 -12.73
C SER A 284 1.23 -19.54 -11.94
N THR A 285 1.28 -19.51 -10.60
CA THR A 285 0.98 -20.66 -9.75
C THR A 285 -0.43 -21.18 -9.99
N MET A 286 -1.41 -20.28 -10.08
CA MET A 286 -2.80 -20.64 -10.34
C MET A 286 -2.98 -21.27 -11.72
N TYR A 287 -2.30 -20.76 -12.75
CA TYR A 287 -2.26 -21.37 -14.09
C TYR A 287 -1.70 -22.79 -14.02
N ALA A 288 -0.53 -22.98 -13.40
CA ALA A 288 0.08 -24.30 -13.27
C ALA A 288 -0.87 -25.30 -12.57
N MET A 289 -1.52 -24.87 -11.48
CA MET A 289 -2.49 -25.70 -10.76
C MET A 289 -3.73 -26.01 -11.60
N ASN A 290 -4.25 -25.04 -12.36
CA ASN A 290 -5.38 -25.25 -13.25
C ASN A 290 -5.04 -26.19 -14.41
N LEU A 291 -3.84 -26.07 -14.99
CA LEU A 291 -3.32 -26.95 -16.04
C LEU A 291 -3.12 -28.37 -15.52
N ALA A 292 -2.53 -28.54 -14.33
CA ALA A 292 -2.37 -29.84 -13.70
C ALA A 292 -3.72 -30.55 -13.48
N ARG A 293 -4.72 -29.79 -13.01
CA ARG A 293 -6.08 -30.29 -12.85
C ARG A 293 -6.72 -30.66 -14.19
N TYR A 294 -6.56 -29.81 -15.21
CA TYR A 294 -7.09 -30.07 -16.55
C TYR A 294 -6.42 -31.29 -17.20
N ARG A 295 -5.11 -31.52 -17.01
CA ARG A 295 -4.43 -32.73 -17.49
C ARG A 295 -5.02 -33.99 -16.84
N ALA A 296 -5.24 -33.94 -15.53
CA ALA A 296 -5.79 -35.08 -14.79
C ALA A 296 -7.26 -35.34 -15.16
N PHE A 297 -8.05 -34.28 -15.32
CA PHE A 297 -9.50 -34.36 -15.58
C PHE A 297 -9.96 -33.26 -16.55
N PRO A 298 -9.80 -33.44 -17.88
CA PRO A 298 -10.16 -32.42 -18.86
C PRO A 298 -11.64 -31.99 -18.81
N GLU A 299 -12.52 -32.92 -18.43
CA GLU A 299 -13.96 -32.68 -18.28
C GLU A 299 -14.29 -31.64 -17.21
N VAL A 300 -13.38 -31.35 -16.28
CA VAL A 300 -13.54 -30.32 -15.24
C VAL A 300 -13.83 -28.95 -15.85
N LYS A 301 -13.31 -28.69 -17.06
CA LYS A 301 -13.53 -27.44 -17.79
C LYS A 301 -15.00 -27.18 -18.08
N VAL A 302 -15.77 -28.25 -18.34
CA VAL A 302 -17.19 -28.16 -18.72
C VAL A 302 -18.09 -28.52 -17.54
N ARG A 303 -17.74 -29.59 -16.81
CA ARG A 303 -18.59 -30.13 -15.73
C ARG A 303 -18.34 -29.44 -14.39
N GLY A 304 -17.15 -28.88 -14.16
CA GLY A 304 -16.75 -28.29 -12.89
C GLY A 304 -16.25 -29.33 -11.87
N LEU A 305 -15.82 -28.86 -10.69
CA LEU A 305 -15.14 -29.71 -9.69
C LEU A 305 -16.02 -30.77 -9.03
N TRP A 306 -17.34 -30.57 -8.97
CA TRP A 306 -18.26 -31.52 -8.33
C TRP A 306 -18.29 -32.89 -9.03
N SER A 307 -17.85 -32.95 -10.30
CA SER A 307 -17.78 -34.20 -11.06
C SER A 307 -16.47 -34.97 -10.85
N LEU A 308 -15.55 -34.46 -10.02
CA LEU A 308 -14.23 -35.05 -9.79
C LEU A 308 -14.16 -35.73 -8.40
N PRO A 309 -13.23 -36.68 -8.20
CA PRO A 309 -12.85 -37.09 -6.84
C PRO A 309 -12.21 -35.94 -6.07
N ARG A 310 -12.12 -36.07 -4.75
CA ARG A 310 -11.36 -35.13 -3.92
C ARG A 310 -9.89 -35.14 -4.37
N LEU A 311 -9.35 -33.97 -4.68
CA LEU A 311 -7.97 -33.80 -5.17
C LEU A 311 -7.01 -33.48 -4.02
N ALA A 312 -5.74 -33.89 -4.13
CA ALA A 312 -4.66 -33.50 -3.24
C ALA A 312 -3.47 -32.90 -4.00
N LEU A 313 -2.99 -31.76 -3.54
CA LEU A 313 -1.74 -31.14 -3.99
C LEU A 313 -0.75 -31.03 -2.84
N PHE A 314 0.53 -31.21 -3.16
CA PHE A 314 1.62 -31.25 -2.18
C PHE A 314 2.54 -30.07 -2.40
N THR A 315 2.96 -29.42 -1.33
CA THR A 315 3.90 -28.29 -1.41
C THR A 315 4.65 -28.13 -0.10
N SER A 316 5.81 -27.50 -0.12
CA SER A 316 6.63 -27.27 1.08
C SER A 316 5.86 -26.44 2.11
N GLN A 317 6.09 -26.66 3.41
CA GLN A 317 5.65 -25.75 4.46
C GLN A 317 6.14 -24.30 4.24
N GLU A 318 7.28 -24.14 3.57
CA GLU A 318 7.92 -22.85 3.22
C GLU A 318 7.49 -22.32 1.83
N CYS A 319 6.47 -22.93 1.21
CA CYS A 319 5.96 -22.47 -0.08
C CYS A 319 5.40 -21.05 -0.01
N HIS A 320 5.37 -20.38 -1.16
CA HIS A 320 4.68 -19.11 -1.26
C HIS A 320 3.17 -19.30 -1.03
N TYR A 321 2.55 -18.39 -0.28
CA TYR A 321 1.13 -18.46 0.08
C TYR A 321 0.18 -18.48 -1.13
N SER A 322 0.66 -18.16 -2.35
CA SER A 322 -0.13 -18.26 -3.58
C SER A 322 -0.62 -19.67 -3.87
N VAL A 323 0.08 -20.73 -3.43
CA VAL A 323 -0.38 -22.11 -3.60
C VAL A 323 -1.70 -22.31 -2.87
N LYS A 324 -1.76 -21.89 -1.59
CA LYS A 324 -2.99 -21.92 -0.77
C LYS A 324 -4.10 -21.05 -1.37
N LYS A 325 -3.78 -19.82 -1.79
CA LYS A 325 -4.76 -18.92 -2.44
C LYS A 325 -5.31 -19.50 -3.74
N SER A 326 -4.46 -20.12 -4.56
CA SER A 326 -4.85 -20.76 -5.82
C SER A 326 -5.79 -21.93 -5.57
N ALA A 327 -5.49 -22.76 -4.57
CA ALA A 327 -6.35 -23.88 -4.19
C ALA A 327 -7.74 -23.42 -3.75
N CYS A 328 -7.83 -22.34 -2.96
CA CYS A 328 -9.10 -21.71 -2.62
C CYS A 328 -9.84 -21.21 -3.86
N PHE A 329 -9.17 -20.40 -4.68
CA PHE A 329 -9.78 -19.73 -5.81
C PHE A 329 -10.29 -20.69 -6.88
N LEU A 330 -9.54 -21.77 -7.12
CA LEU A 330 -9.92 -22.82 -8.07
C LEU A 330 -10.98 -23.78 -7.52
N GLY A 331 -11.40 -23.64 -6.25
CA GLY A 331 -12.42 -24.48 -5.60
C GLY A 331 -11.89 -25.82 -5.06
N ILE A 332 -10.57 -26.03 -5.04
CA ILE A 332 -9.95 -27.25 -4.51
C ILE A 332 -10.04 -27.27 -2.97
N GLY A 333 -9.89 -26.11 -2.32
CA GLY A 333 -9.99 -25.98 -0.86
C GLY A 333 -8.67 -26.20 -0.10
N LEU A 334 -8.53 -25.60 1.08
CA LEU A 334 -7.27 -25.58 1.84
C LEU A 334 -6.90 -26.92 2.47
N GLU A 335 -7.88 -27.73 2.88
CA GLU A 335 -7.62 -29.07 3.44
C GLU A 335 -6.95 -30.01 2.43
N ASN A 336 -7.01 -29.65 1.15
CA ASN A 336 -6.44 -30.40 0.04
C ASN A 336 -5.05 -29.91 -0.37
N VAL A 337 -4.52 -28.91 0.35
CA VAL A 337 -3.14 -28.43 0.27
C VAL A 337 -2.32 -29.10 1.36
N LEU A 338 -1.72 -30.24 1.03
CA LEU A 338 -0.95 -31.04 1.97
C LEU A 338 0.47 -30.48 2.07
N LEU A 339 0.75 -29.82 3.18
CA LEU A 339 2.06 -29.22 3.45
C LEU A 339 3.06 -30.31 3.80
N VAL A 340 4.14 -30.42 3.04
CA VAL A 340 5.27 -31.32 3.26
C VAL A 340 6.26 -30.66 4.21
N ASP A 341 6.73 -31.43 5.18
CA ASP A 341 7.65 -30.97 6.21
C ASP A 341 8.99 -30.58 5.57
N VAL A 342 9.70 -29.69 6.24
CA VAL A 342 11.00 -29.18 5.80
C VAL A 342 12.08 -29.48 6.82
N ASP A 343 13.32 -29.56 6.37
CA ASP A 343 14.48 -29.59 7.26
C ASP A 343 14.70 -28.21 7.92
N ASP A 344 15.70 -28.15 8.79
CA ASP A 344 16.16 -26.94 9.46
C ASP A 344 16.58 -25.80 8.51
N ARG A 345 17.00 -26.15 7.29
CA ARG A 345 17.35 -25.21 6.20
C ARG A 345 16.11 -24.73 5.43
N GLY A 346 14.92 -25.26 5.72
CA GLY A 346 13.68 -24.93 5.05
C GLY A 346 13.49 -25.64 3.71
N ILE A 347 14.20 -26.75 3.49
CA ILE A 347 14.15 -27.58 2.28
C ILE A 347 13.16 -28.72 2.49
N MET A 348 12.31 -28.99 1.50
CA MET A 348 11.33 -30.09 1.54
C MET A 348 11.99 -31.45 1.83
N ILE A 349 11.42 -32.20 2.78
CA ILE A 349 11.82 -33.58 3.11
C ILE A 349 11.09 -34.55 2.17
N VAL A 350 11.81 -35.18 1.26
CA VAL A 350 11.25 -36.04 0.20
C VAL A 350 10.55 -37.28 0.77
N GLU A 351 11.06 -37.85 1.86
CA GLU A 351 10.44 -39.00 2.53
C GLU A 351 9.06 -38.66 3.08
N ASP A 352 8.87 -37.43 3.56
CA ASP A 352 7.59 -36.96 4.05
C ASP A 352 6.60 -36.65 2.91
N LEU A 353 7.10 -36.15 1.76
CA LEU A 353 6.30 -36.04 0.53
C LEU A 353 5.73 -37.41 0.14
N VAL A 354 6.57 -38.45 0.10
CA VAL A 354 6.13 -39.82 -0.22
C VAL A 354 5.09 -40.32 0.76
N LYS A 355 5.32 -40.17 2.08
CA LYS A 355 4.35 -40.56 3.12
C LYS A 355 3.00 -39.88 2.94
N LYS A 356 2.98 -38.58 2.64
CA LYS A 356 1.75 -37.80 2.44
C LYS A 356 1.02 -38.20 1.16
N ILE A 357 1.74 -38.51 0.08
CA ILE A 357 1.14 -39.05 -1.15
C ILE A 357 0.47 -40.40 -0.89
N GLU A 358 1.17 -41.32 -0.21
CA GLU A 358 0.64 -42.66 0.09
C GLU A 358 -0.57 -42.61 1.01
N LYS A 359 -0.55 -41.71 2.01
CA LYS A 359 -1.70 -41.45 2.88
C LYS A 359 -2.90 -40.89 2.11
N ALA A 360 -2.69 -39.90 1.23
CA ALA A 360 -3.79 -39.35 0.43
C ALA A 360 -4.45 -40.45 -0.43
N LYS A 361 -3.66 -41.33 -1.04
CA LYS A 361 -4.17 -42.46 -1.83
C LYS A 361 -4.94 -43.46 -0.97
N SER A 362 -4.47 -43.79 0.23
CA SER A 362 -5.18 -44.73 1.12
C SER A 362 -6.50 -44.18 1.64
N GLU A 363 -6.63 -42.85 1.72
CA GLU A 363 -7.88 -42.15 2.07
C GLU A 363 -8.80 -41.92 0.86
N GLY A 364 -8.46 -42.43 -0.33
CA GLY A 364 -9.25 -42.25 -1.55
C GLY A 364 -9.19 -40.83 -2.13
N ILE A 365 -8.23 -40.02 -1.71
CA ILE A 365 -7.97 -38.67 -2.23
C ILE A 365 -7.00 -38.79 -3.40
N PHE A 366 -7.30 -38.16 -4.53
CA PHE A 366 -6.52 -38.27 -5.76
C PHE A 366 -5.33 -37.28 -5.77
N PRO A 367 -4.08 -37.75 -5.64
CA PRO A 367 -2.89 -36.90 -5.77
C PRO A 367 -2.73 -36.45 -7.23
N PHE A 368 -2.58 -35.15 -7.50
CA PHE A 368 -2.47 -34.68 -8.89
C PHE A 368 -1.28 -33.78 -9.19
N MET A 369 -0.70 -33.09 -8.20
CA MET A 369 0.45 -32.21 -8.44
C MET A 369 1.35 -32.04 -7.21
N VAL A 370 2.62 -31.77 -7.47
CA VAL A 370 3.58 -31.28 -6.46
C VAL A 370 4.06 -29.89 -6.90
N SER A 371 4.05 -28.94 -5.96
CA SER A 371 4.61 -27.59 -6.14
C SER A 371 5.87 -27.46 -5.29
N ALA A 372 7.03 -27.76 -5.87
CA ALA A 372 8.33 -27.47 -5.28
C ALA A 372 8.70 -25.98 -5.39
N THR A 373 9.59 -25.52 -4.53
CA THR A 373 10.05 -24.13 -4.44
C THR A 373 11.56 -24.05 -4.64
N SER A 374 11.99 -23.35 -5.69
CA SER A 374 13.40 -23.04 -5.96
C SER A 374 13.72 -21.60 -5.54
N GLY A 375 14.08 -21.41 -4.27
CA GLY A 375 14.28 -20.10 -3.67
C GLY A 375 13.05 -19.65 -2.88
N SER A 376 12.89 -20.16 -1.65
CA SER A 376 11.81 -19.77 -0.76
C SER A 376 11.86 -18.27 -0.41
N THR A 377 10.69 -17.66 -0.17
CA THR A 377 10.59 -16.20 0.01
C THR A 377 11.37 -15.69 1.23
N VAL A 378 11.49 -16.51 2.28
CA VAL A 378 12.14 -16.11 3.53
C VAL A 378 13.61 -16.54 3.54
N PHE A 379 13.88 -17.83 3.56
CA PHE A 379 15.25 -18.38 3.64
C PHE A 379 15.99 -18.45 2.31
N GLY A 380 15.30 -18.34 1.17
CA GLY A 380 15.94 -18.61 -0.13
C GLY A 380 16.31 -20.08 -0.28
N ALA A 381 15.57 -20.99 0.36
CA ALA A 381 15.83 -22.42 0.29
C ALA A 381 15.41 -23.01 -1.06
N PHE A 382 16.15 -24.01 -1.53
CA PHE A 382 15.86 -24.73 -2.76
C PHE A 382 15.47 -26.17 -2.45
N ASP A 383 14.24 -26.54 -2.79
CA ASP A 383 13.76 -27.92 -2.72
C ASP A 383 14.57 -28.83 -3.67
N PRO A 384 14.77 -30.12 -3.35
CA PRO A 384 15.56 -31.05 -4.15
C PRO A 384 14.78 -31.50 -5.39
N LEU A 385 14.88 -30.70 -6.47
CA LEU A 385 14.02 -30.85 -7.65
C LEU A 385 14.15 -32.22 -8.34
N ASP A 386 15.36 -32.78 -8.42
CA ASP A 386 15.59 -34.08 -9.09
C ASP A 386 14.90 -35.22 -8.31
N GLU A 387 15.07 -35.26 -6.99
CA GLU A 387 14.42 -36.27 -6.13
C GLU A 387 12.89 -36.12 -6.13
N ILE A 388 12.39 -34.88 -6.12
CA ILE A 388 10.95 -34.61 -6.24
C ILE A 388 10.44 -35.03 -7.62
N ALA A 389 11.20 -34.81 -8.70
CA ALA A 389 10.84 -35.23 -10.04
C ALA A 389 10.72 -36.76 -10.12
N ASP A 390 11.65 -37.51 -9.53
CA ASP A 390 11.59 -38.98 -9.45
C ASP A 390 10.31 -39.46 -8.73
N VAL A 391 9.94 -38.80 -7.62
CA VAL A 391 8.67 -39.07 -6.92
C VAL A 391 7.48 -38.75 -7.81
N CYS A 392 7.46 -37.59 -8.47
CA CYS A 392 6.37 -37.20 -9.36
C CYS A 392 6.22 -38.19 -10.52
N GLN A 393 7.32 -38.66 -11.10
CA GLN A 393 7.30 -39.68 -12.15
C GLN A 393 6.75 -41.02 -11.63
N LYS A 394 7.20 -41.47 -10.46
CA LYS A 394 6.73 -42.72 -9.82
C LYS A 394 5.22 -42.70 -9.55
N TYR A 395 4.69 -41.60 -9.03
CA TYR A 395 3.27 -41.48 -8.65
C TYR A 395 2.41 -40.82 -9.73
N GLN A 396 2.97 -40.50 -10.90
CA GLN A 396 2.29 -39.85 -12.04
C GLN A 396 1.66 -38.48 -11.68
N LEU A 397 2.40 -37.66 -10.93
CA LEU A 397 1.99 -36.33 -10.50
C LEU A 397 2.52 -35.24 -11.44
N TRP A 398 1.75 -34.17 -11.59
CA TRP A 398 2.21 -33.00 -12.36
C TRP A 398 3.36 -32.28 -11.64
N PHE A 399 4.47 -32.10 -12.36
CA PHE A 399 5.64 -31.33 -11.94
C PHE A 399 6.22 -30.43 -13.05
N HIS A 400 5.74 -30.58 -14.29
CA HIS A 400 6.27 -29.93 -15.49
C HIS A 400 5.14 -29.33 -16.35
N VAL A 401 5.43 -28.30 -17.14
CA VAL A 401 4.45 -27.57 -17.96
C VAL A 401 4.41 -28.11 -19.40
N ASP A 402 3.29 -28.74 -19.77
CA ASP A 402 3.03 -29.17 -21.15
C ASP A 402 2.34 -28.07 -22.00
N ASN A 403 2.18 -28.32 -23.31
CA ASN A 403 1.45 -27.48 -24.28
C ASN A 403 -0.09 -27.53 -24.09
N LEU A 404 -0.59 -27.29 -22.87
CA LEU A 404 -2.02 -27.39 -22.53
C LEU A 404 -2.74 -26.05 -22.39
N LEU A 405 -2.01 -24.92 -22.44
CA LEU A 405 -2.57 -23.59 -22.17
C LEU A 405 -3.81 -23.27 -23.01
N LYS A 406 -3.72 -23.41 -24.34
CA LYS A 406 -4.85 -23.14 -25.24
C LYS A 406 -6.02 -24.10 -24.99
N GLN A 407 -5.75 -25.39 -24.82
CA GLN A 407 -6.80 -26.39 -24.60
C GLN A 407 -7.55 -26.15 -23.29
N CYS A 408 -6.81 -25.84 -22.23
CA CYS A 408 -7.35 -25.58 -20.90
C CYS A 408 -8.17 -24.28 -20.87
N HIS A 409 -7.68 -23.20 -21.48
CA HIS A 409 -8.26 -21.86 -21.28
C HIS A 409 -9.17 -21.36 -22.41
N SER A 410 -9.01 -21.86 -23.64
CA SER A 410 -9.77 -21.33 -24.78
C SER A 410 -11.28 -21.43 -24.54
N ALA A 411 -11.97 -20.30 -24.71
CA ALA A 411 -13.42 -20.20 -24.72
C ALA A 411 -13.98 -20.10 -26.15
N ASN A 412 -13.11 -20.07 -27.17
CA ASN A 412 -13.45 -19.87 -28.58
C ASN A 412 -14.32 -18.62 -28.82
N ALA A 413 -13.96 -17.50 -28.20
CA ALA A 413 -14.69 -16.24 -28.33
C ALA A 413 -14.53 -15.65 -29.75
N THR A 414 -15.60 -15.71 -30.54
CA THR A 414 -15.58 -15.39 -31.98
C THR A 414 -15.37 -13.91 -32.30
N TYR A 415 -15.66 -12.99 -31.35
CA TYR A 415 -15.47 -11.55 -31.55
C TYR A 415 -14.00 -11.11 -31.54
N LEU A 416 -13.07 -11.97 -31.06
CA LEU A 416 -11.65 -11.65 -30.90
C LEU A 416 -10.72 -12.61 -31.65
N PHE A 417 -11.10 -13.89 -31.74
CA PHE A 417 -10.31 -14.94 -32.39
C PHE A 417 -11.01 -15.47 -33.65
N GLN A 418 -11.16 -14.59 -34.64
CA GLN A 418 -11.66 -14.96 -35.96
C GLN A 418 -10.73 -16.00 -36.60
N GLN A 419 -11.29 -17.05 -37.20
CA GLN A 419 -10.50 -18.14 -37.82
C GLN A 419 -10.13 -17.85 -39.28
N ASP A 420 -10.75 -16.83 -39.88
CA ASP A 420 -10.65 -16.41 -41.28
C ASP A 420 -9.76 -15.16 -41.45
N LYS A 421 -8.83 -14.92 -40.52
CA LYS A 421 -7.86 -13.82 -40.64
C LYS A 421 -6.87 -14.07 -41.78
N PHE A 422 -6.34 -12.97 -42.32
CA PHE A 422 -5.40 -12.97 -43.44
C PHE A 422 -3.96 -13.33 -43.07
N TYR A 423 -3.70 -13.73 -41.83
CA TYR A 423 -2.40 -14.15 -41.31
C TYR A 423 -2.53 -15.45 -40.51
N ASP A 424 -1.41 -16.08 -40.17
CA ASP A 424 -1.42 -17.30 -39.36
C ASP A 424 -1.93 -17.03 -37.94
N ILE A 425 -3.15 -17.49 -37.64
CA ILE A 425 -3.80 -17.32 -36.34
C ILE A 425 -3.11 -18.10 -35.21
N SER A 426 -2.12 -18.95 -35.50
CA SER A 426 -1.31 -19.62 -34.48
C SER A 426 -0.52 -18.63 -33.61
N TYR A 427 -0.26 -17.42 -34.13
CA TYR A 427 0.36 -16.31 -33.40
C TYR A 427 -0.59 -15.60 -32.43
N ASP A 428 -1.91 -15.82 -32.51
CA ASP A 428 -2.84 -15.25 -31.53
C ASP A 428 -2.76 -16.05 -30.21
N THR A 429 -2.33 -15.37 -29.14
CA THR A 429 -2.03 -16.00 -27.84
C THR A 429 -3.12 -15.81 -26.80
N GLY A 430 -4.14 -14.99 -27.07
CA GLY A 430 -5.15 -14.63 -26.07
C GLY A 430 -5.93 -15.83 -25.52
N ASP A 431 -6.22 -16.84 -26.36
CA ASP A 431 -6.90 -18.08 -25.96
C ASP A 431 -6.05 -19.02 -25.06
N LYS A 432 -4.76 -18.69 -24.86
CA LYS A 432 -3.90 -19.36 -23.86
C LYS A 432 -4.09 -18.79 -22.45
N SER A 433 -4.77 -17.65 -22.33
CA SER A 433 -4.89 -16.85 -21.11
C SER A 433 -6.29 -16.91 -20.53
N ILE A 434 -6.40 -16.80 -19.21
CA ILE A 434 -7.66 -16.47 -18.52
C ILE A 434 -7.99 -14.97 -18.61
N GLN A 435 -7.05 -14.14 -19.08
CA GLN A 435 -7.25 -12.70 -19.27
C GLN A 435 -7.65 -12.40 -20.72
N CYS A 436 -8.52 -11.39 -20.90
CA CYS A 436 -8.83 -10.82 -22.21
C CYS A 436 -7.75 -9.78 -22.60
N GLY A 437 -7.82 -8.58 -22.01
CA GLY A 437 -6.77 -7.57 -22.14
C GLY A 437 -5.53 -7.96 -21.33
N ARG A 438 -4.35 -7.89 -21.93
CA ARG A 438 -3.08 -8.26 -21.29
C ARG A 438 -1.99 -7.26 -21.62
N LYS A 439 -1.26 -6.81 -20.59
CA LYS A 439 -0.16 -5.86 -20.76
C LYS A 439 1.01 -6.49 -21.50
N VAL A 440 1.76 -5.64 -22.20
CA VAL A 440 3.04 -5.99 -22.82
C VAL A 440 4.14 -6.00 -21.75
N ASP A 441 4.38 -7.16 -21.14
CA ASP A 441 5.42 -7.32 -20.11
C ASP A 441 6.78 -7.78 -20.67
N CYS A 442 6.81 -8.30 -21.90
CA CYS A 442 8.02 -8.83 -22.51
C CYS A 442 9.03 -7.74 -22.92
N LEU A 443 8.59 -6.54 -23.30
CA LEU A 443 9.44 -5.49 -23.85
C LEU A 443 10.54 -5.03 -22.88
N LYS A 444 10.17 -4.72 -21.64
CA LYS A 444 11.12 -4.30 -20.59
C LYS A 444 12.21 -5.35 -20.32
N LEU A 445 11.83 -6.63 -20.32
CA LEU A 445 12.78 -7.73 -20.13
C LEU A 445 13.64 -7.93 -21.38
N TRP A 446 13.03 -7.96 -22.56
CA TRP A 446 13.73 -8.12 -23.83
C TRP A 446 14.77 -7.01 -24.05
N LEU A 447 14.41 -5.75 -23.80
CA LEU A 447 15.29 -4.60 -24.01
C LEU A 447 16.46 -4.60 -23.02
N MET A 448 16.20 -4.92 -21.74
CA MET A 448 17.26 -5.14 -20.75
C MET A 448 18.20 -6.27 -21.17
N TRP A 449 17.64 -7.40 -21.65
CA TRP A 449 18.43 -8.53 -22.10
C TRP A 449 19.26 -8.20 -23.34
N LYS A 450 18.72 -7.43 -24.30
CA LYS A 450 19.46 -6.94 -25.46
C LYS A 450 20.62 -6.04 -25.05
N ALA A 451 20.42 -5.15 -24.08
CA ALA A 451 21.44 -4.23 -23.62
C ALA A 451 22.57 -4.90 -22.81
N ARG A 452 22.27 -5.99 -22.09
CA ARG A 452 23.22 -6.67 -21.19
C ARG A 452 23.78 -7.98 -21.72
N GLY A 453 23.05 -8.64 -22.62
CA GLY A 453 23.29 -10.03 -22.97
C GLY A 453 23.09 -10.98 -21.79
N THR A 454 23.19 -12.29 -22.05
CA THR A 454 23.09 -13.31 -20.98
C THR A 454 24.23 -13.16 -19.97
N ARG A 455 25.46 -12.91 -20.45
CA ARG A 455 26.65 -12.71 -19.60
C ARG A 455 26.52 -11.52 -18.66
N GLY A 456 26.01 -10.38 -19.11
CA GLY A 456 25.81 -9.22 -18.23
C GLY A 456 24.71 -9.43 -17.19
N LEU A 457 23.74 -10.32 -17.43
CA LEU A 457 22.76 -10.74 -16.43
C LEU A 457 23.35 -11.74 -15.43
N GLU A 458 24.13 -12.70 -15.91
CA GLU A 458 24.92 -13.65 -15.11
C GLU A 458 25.84 -12.90 -14.13
N GLU A 459 26.66 -11.97 -14.61
CA GLU A 459 27.56 -11.16 -13.77
C GLU A 459 26.81 -10.39 -12.66
N ARG A 460 25.56 -9.95 -12.92
CA ARG A 460 24.74 -9.28 -11.90
C ARG A 460 24.27 -10.26 -10.82
N VAL A 461 23.85 -11.46 -11.21
CA VAL A 461 23.43 -12.51 -10.27
C VAL A 461 24.63 -12.95 -9.42
N ASP A 462 25.75 -13.26 -10.04
CA ASP A 462 26.98 -13.71 -9.35
C ASP A 462 27.49 -12.68 -8.34
N ARG A 463 27.42 -11.39 -8.72
CA ARG A 463 27.81 -10.31 -7.80
C ARG A 463 26.86 -10.20 -6.61
N ALA A 464 25.55 -10.41 -6.80
CA ALA A 464 24.60 -10.43 -5.68
C ALA A 464 24.96 -11.54 -4.67
N PHE A 465 25.26 -12.76 -5.14
CA PHE A 465 25.75 -13.85 -4.29
C PHE A 465 27.08 -13.52 -3.60
N THR A 466 28.00 -12.87 -4.32
CA THR A 466 29.30 -12.45 -3.75
C THR A 466 29.11 -11.44 -2.62
N TYR A 467 28.21 -10.47 -2.79
CA TYR A 467 27.84 -9.50 -1.76
C TYR A 467 27.09 -10.13 -0.59
N THR A 468 26.25 -11.14 -0.83
CA THR A 468 25.66 -11.94 0.24
C THR A 468 26.76 -12.60 1.07
N ARG A 469 27.81 -13.16 0.43
CA ARG A 469 28.94 -13.78 1.14
C ARG A 469 29.70 -12.79 1.99
N TYR A 470 30.05 -11.66 1.39
CA TYR A 470 30.69 -10.56 2.09
C TYR A 470 29.91 -10.13 3.34
N LEU A 471 28.61 -9.86 3.19
CA LEU A 471 27.79 -9.37 4.30
C LEU A 471 27.67 -10.39 5.44
N VAL A 472 27.53 -11.68 5.13
CA VAL A 472 27.53 -12.76 6.12
C VAL A 472 28.86 -12.83 6.87
N ASP A 473 29.99 -12.72 6.17
CA ASP A 473 31.31 -12.75 6.80
C ASP A 473 31.55 -11.52 7.69
N GLU A 474 31.04 -10.34 7.30
CA GLU A 474 31.09 -9.14 8.14
C GLU A 474 30.15 -9.24 9.35
N MET A 475 28.95 -9.81 9.22
CA MET A 475 28.04 -10.05 10.35
C MET A 475 28.70 -10.93 11.41
N LYS A 476 29.41 -12.00 11.00
CA LYS A 476 30.11 -12.92 11.93
C LYS A 476 31.23 -12.25 12.72
N LYS A 477 31.75 -11.10 12.25
CA LYS A 477 32.79 -10.32 12.95
C LYS A 477 32.22 -9.36 13.99
N ARG A 478 30.90 -9.14 14.00
CA ARG A 478 30.23 -8.14 14.84
C ARG A 478 29.37 -8.79 15.91
N GLU A 479 29.48 -8.29 17.14
CA GLU A 479 28.60 -8.75 18.22
C GLU A 479 27.15 -8.32 18.01
N GLY A 480 26.23 -9.22 18.33
CA GLY A 480 24.80 -8.97 18.27
C GLY A 480 24.14 -9.44 16.98
N PHE A 481 24.86 -9.59 15.87
CA PHE A 481 24.31 -10.25 14.70
C PHE A 481 24.33 -11.77 14.91
N GLN A 482 23.16 -12.39 14.94
CA GLN A 482 23.01 -13.84 15.03
C GLN A 482 22.25 -14.36 13.81
N LEU A 483 22.94 -15.13 12.96
CA LEU A 483 22.35 -15.77 11.79
C LEU A 483 21.39 -16.88 12.23
N LEU A 484 20.24 -17.01 11.55
CA LEU A 484 19.26 -18.06 11.84
C LEU A 484 19.71 -19.43 11.34
N LEU A 485 20.34 -19.46 10.16
CA LEU A 485 20.87 -20.66 9.54
C LEU A 485 22.34 -20.81 9.90
N GLU A 486 22.62 -21.20 11.14
CA GLU A 486 23.95 -21.63 11.60
C GLU A 486 24.00 -23.15 11.86
N VAL A 487 23.21 -23.92 11.09
CA VAL A 487 23.18 -25.37 11.29
C VAL A 487 24.29 -26.03 10.46
N SER A 488 25.31 -26.47 11.20
CA SER A 488 26.58 -27.00 10.73
C SER A 488 27.57 -25.94 10.23
N LYS A 489 28.85 -26.16 10.55
CA LYS A 489 29.99 -25.28 10.28
C LYS A 489 30.22 -24.93 8.78
N SER A 490 29.31 -25.27 7.86
CA SER A 490 29.40 -24.99 6.43
C SER A 490 28.14 -24.40 5.76
N ALA A 491 27.04 -24.11 6.47
CA ALA A 491 25.80 -23.68 5.82
C ALA A 491 25.77 -22.17 5.52
N PHE A 492 26.40 -21.78 4.42
CA PHE A 492 26.17 -20.48 3.79
C PHE A 492 24.71 -20.38 3.29
N PRO A 493 24.04 -19.20 3.31
CA PRO A 493 22.72 -19.05 2.68
C PRO A 493 22.69 -19.60 1.25
N GLN A 494 21.69 -20.41 0.92
CA GLN A 494 21.57 -21.00 -0.42
C GLN A 494 21.26 -19.96 -1.51
N PHE A 495 20.75 -18.80 -1.12
CA PHE A 495 20.43 -17.70 -2.01
C PHE A 495 20.92 -16.36 -1.46
N VAL A 496 20.43 -15.26 -2.03
CA VAL A 496 20.76 -13.89 -1.63
C VAL A 496 19.97 -13.40 -0.41
N ASN A 497 19.24 -14.29 0.26
CA ASN A 497 18.46 -14.04 1.46
C ASN A 497 19.32 -14.29 2.71
N ILE A 498 19.47 -13.30 3.58
CA ILE A 498 20.18 -13.42 4.85
C ILE A 498 19.18 -13.19 5.98
N CYS A 499 18.96 -14.22 6.79
CA CYS A 499 18.04 -14.18 7.92
C CYS A 499 18.83 -14.12 9.23
N PHE A 500 18.59 -13.09 10.04
CA PHE A 500 19.33 -12.85 11.27
C PHE A 500 18.52 -12.09 12.32
N TRP A 501 18.84 -12.31 13.59
CA TRP A 501 18.47 -11.41 14.67
C TRP A 501 19.59 -10.39 14.91
N TYR A 502 19.19 -9.20 15.36
CA TYR A 502 20.11 -8.30 16.05
C TYR A 502 19.82 -8.34 17.54
N ILE A 503 20.81 -8.70 18.35
CA ILE A 503 20.74 -8.80 19.81
C ILE A 503 21.36 -7.53 20.40
N PRO A 504 20.52 -6.59 20.92
CA PRO A 504 21.03 -5.36 21.50
C PRO A 504 21.86 -5.66 22.76
N PRO A 505 22.76 -4.76 23.17
CA PRO A 505 23.62 -4.96 24.34
C PRO A 505 22.88 -5.42 25.60
N SER A 506 21.65 -4.95 25.82
CA SER A 506 20.80 -5.33 26.95
C SER A 506 20.32 -6.78 26.97
N LEU A 507 20.33 -7.49 25.84
CA LEU A 507 19.86 -8.87 25.74
C LEU A 507 21.01 -9.86 25.53
N ARG A 508 22.25 -9.39 25.39
CA ARG A 508 23.41 -10.27 25.21
C ARG A 508 23.66 -11.08 26.48
N GLY A 509 23.85 -12.39 26.35
CA GLY A 509 24.08 -13.31 27.46
C GLY A 509 22.81 -13.72 28.24
N GLN A 510 21.62 -13.28 27.82
CA GLN A 510 20.34 -13.63 28.44
C GLN A 510 19.60 -14.78 27.71
N GLN A 511 20.26 -15.44 26.76
CA GLN A 511 19.69 -16.58 26.03
C GLN A 511 19.23 -17.66 27.02
N GLY A 512 17.98 -18.11 26.88
CA GLY A 512 17.37 -19.12 27.77
C GLY A 512 16.74 -18.58 29.05
N GLN A 513 16.85 -17.28 29.33
CA GLN A 513 16.10 -16.65 30.43
C GLN A 513 14.61 -16.49 30.06
N GLU A 514 13.74 -16.53 31.08
CA GLU A 514 12.30 -16.30 30.90
C GLU A 514 12.04 -14.90 30.30
N GLY A 515 11.19 -14.83 29.27
CA GLY A 515 10.88 -13.58 28.57
C GLY A 515 11.93 -13.12 27.54
N TYR A 516 13.07 -13.81 27.38
CA TYR A 516 14.10 -13.44 26.39
C TYR A 516 13.52 -13.32 24.97
N GLU A 517 12.80 -14.35 24.51
CA GLU A 517 12.21 -14.39 23.16
C GLU A 517 11.16 -13.29 22.97
N GLU A 518 10.36 -12.99 24.01
CA GLU A 518 9.38 -11.91 23.96
C GLU A 518 10.07 -10.55 23.79
N LYS A 519 11.16 -10.32 24.54
CA LYS A 519 11.97 -9.10 24.42
C LYS A 519 12.64 -9.02 23.05
N LEU A 520 13.24 -10.11 22.57
CA LEU A 520 13.90 -10.18 21.26
C LEU A 520 12.90 -9.94 20.11
N SER A 521 11.67 -10.45 20.22
CA SER A 521 10.62 -10.28 19.22
C SER A 521 10.27 -8.81 18.94
N LYS A 522 10.51 -7.91 19.91
CA LYS A 522 10.22 -6.48 19.81
C LYS A 522 11.36 -5.69 19.16
N VAL A 523 12.57 -6.23 19.09
CA VAL A 523 13.76 -5.52 18.56
C VAL A 523 13.57 -5.15 17.09
N ALA A 524 13.28 -6.13 16.22
CA ALA A 524 13.18 -5.88 14.78
C ALA A 524 12.06 -4.87 14.41
N PRO A 525 10.84 -4.93 14.99
CA PRO A 525 9.82 -3.90 14.82
C PRO A 525 10.28 -2.49 15.19
N ILE A 526 10.92 -2.31 16.36
CA ILE A 526 11.37 -0.98 16.82
C ILE A 526 12.46 -0.42 15.90
N VAL A 527 13.44 -1.24 15.55
CA VAL A 527 14.53 -0.84 14.64
C VAL A 527 13.96 -0.52 13.25
N LYS A 528 12.97 -1.28 12.77
CA LYS A 528 12.26 -0.98 11.52
C LYS A 528 11.50 0.35 11.57
N GLU A 529 10.83 0.65 12.67
CA GLU A 529 10.15 1.94 12.82
C GLU A 529 11.16 3.10 12.76
N ARG A 530 12.28 2.98 13.48
CA ARG A 530 13.32 3.99 13.52
C ARG A 530 14.00 4.20 12.16
N MET A 531 14.31 3.14 11.40
CA MET A 531 14.88 3.28 10.05
C MET A 531 13.91 3.95 9.07
N ILE A 532 12.60 3.67 9.17
CA ILE A 532 11.57 4.26 8.30
C ILE A 532 11.40 5.75 8.60
N LYS A 533 11.32 6.12 9.89
CA LYS A 533 11.22 7.53 10.30
C LYS A 533 12.48 8.33 9.93
N LYS A 534 13.67 7.72 10.04
CA LYS A 534 14.92 8.34 9.61
C LYS A 534 15.02 8.42 8.08
N GLY A 535 14.46 7.44 7.38
CA GLY A 535 14.52 7.32 5.92
C GLY A 535 15.88 6.85 5.40
N SER A 536 16.71 6.22 6.25
CA SER A 536 18.10 5.87 5.96
C SER A 536 18.25 4.57 5.16
N MET A 537 17.40 3.58 5.43
CA MET A 537 17.32 2.30 4.73
C MET A 537 15.97 1.63 4.97
N MET A 538 15.68 0.56 4.22
CA MET A 538 14.52 -0.30 4.49
C MET A 538 14.89 -1.77 4.36
N VAL A 539 14.58 -2.58 5.37
CA VAL A 539 14.73 -4.05 5.34
C VAL A 539 13.49 -4.73 5.91
N GLY A 540 13.15 -5.91 5.40
CA GLY A 540 12.02 -6.71 5.87
C GLY A 540 12.31 -7.41 7.20
N TYR A 541 11.28 -7.65 8.00
CA TYR A 541 11.33 -8.55 9.16
C TYR A 541 10.04 -9.36 9.25
N GLN A 542 10.10 -10.54 9.85
CA GLN A 542 8.95 -11.43 10.04
C GLN A 542 9.27 -12.51 11.09
N PRO A 543 8.25 -13.12 11.72
CA PRO A 543 8.41 -14.36 12.48
C PRO A 543 8.30 -15.59 11.56
N ARG A 544 8.71 -16.76 12.04
CA ARG A 544 8.54 -18.03 11.32
C ARG A 544 8.49 -19.24 12.26
N GLY A 545 7.38 -19.98 12.27
CA GLY A 545 7.22 -21.13 13.16
C GLY A 545 7.42 -20.71 14.63
N SER A 546 8.37 -21.33 15.33
CA SER A 546 8.78 -20.94 16.69
C SER A 546 9.77 -19.75 16.74
N GLN A 547 10.34 -19.33 15.60
CA GLN A 547 11.29 -18.22 15.54
C GLN A 547 10.55 -16.88 15.64
N VAL A 548 10.88 -16.09 16.67
CA VAL A 548 10.40 -14.71 16.82
C VAL A 548 10.95 -13.78 15.74
N ASN A 549 10.38 -12.59 15.60
CA ASN A 549 10.74 -11.62 14.55
C ASN A 549 12.26 -11.49 14.30
N PHE A 550 12.67 -11.78 13.08
CA PHE A 550 14.04 -11.65 12.58
C PHE A 550 14.05 -10.81 11.30
N PHE A 551 15.20 -10.22 10.97
CA PHE A 551 15.38 -9.50 9.71
C PHE A 551 15.62 -10.46 8.55
N ARG A 552 15.07 -10.12 7.39
CA ARG A 552 15.40 -10.75 6.09
C ARG A 552 15.99 -9.69 5.17
N MET A 553 17.31 -9.71 5.07
CA MET A 553 18.09 -8.92 4.14
C MET A 553 18.15 -9.63 2.78
N VAL A 554 17.95 -8.90 1.69
CA VAL A 554 17.97 -9.48 0.33
C VAL A 554 18.83 -8.61 -0.58
N VAL A 555 19.86 -9.20 -1.17
CA VAL A 555 20.80 -8.49 -2.07
C VAL A 555 20.35 -8.68 -3.52
N ILE A 556 19.87 -7.61 -4.16
CA ILE A 556 19.33 -7.67 -5.54
C ILE A 556 19.86 -6.54 -6.41
N SER A 557 19.76 -5.29 -5.92
CA SER A 557 20.03 -4.12 -6.75
C SER A 557 21.46 -4.15 -7.30
N PRO A 558 21.67 -3.95 -8.62
CA PRO A 558 23.00 -3.90 -9.19
C PRO A 558 23.73 -2.57 -8.86
N GLN A 559 23.13 -1.68 -8.08
CA GLN A 559 23.77 -0.43 -7.64
C GLN A 559 24.40 -0.54 -6.24
N ILE A 560 24.15 -1.63 -5.52
CA ILE A 560 24.73 -1.86 -4.19
C ILE A 560 26.26 -1.90 -4.33
N THR A 561 26.95 -1.20 -3.44
CA THR A 561 28.39 -1.34 -3.24
C THR A 561 28.70 -1.97 -1.89
N ARG A 562 29.98 -2.26 -1.63
CA ARG A 562 30.45 -2.74 -0.33
C ARG A 562 30.08 -1.76 0.79
N GLU A 563 30.26 -0.47 0.54
CA GLU A 563 30.01 0.61 1.50
C GLU A 563 28.52 0.68 1.90
N ASP A 564 27.59 0.30 1.02
CA ASP A 564 26.17 0.19 1.37
C ASP A 564 25.87 -0.99 2.29
N LEU A 565 26.62 -2.08 2.15
CA LEU A 565 26.50 -3.27 3.01
C LEU A 565 27.12 -3.01 4.39
N ASP A 566 28.24 -2.31 4.45
CA ASP A 566 28.85 -1.87 5.71
C ASP A 566 27.91 -0.89 6.44
N PHE A 567 27.38 0.10 5.71
CA PHE A 567 26.37 1.03 6.23
C PHE A 567 25.15 0.29 6.78
N PHE A 568 24.68 -0.76 6.10
CA PHE A 568 23.53 -1.54 6.57
C PHE A 568 23.78 -2.12 7.98
N LEU A 569 24.97 -2.66 8.25
CA LEU A 569 25.32 -3.18 9.57
C LEU A 569 25.45 -2.06 10.60
N ASP A 570 26.20 -1.00 10.27
CA ASP A 570 26.40 0.16 11.13
C ASP A 570 25.06 0.80 11.54
N GLU A 571 24.13 0.90 10.60
CA GLU A 571 22.83 1.51 10.80
C GLU A 571 21.93 0.64 11.67
N ILE A 572 21.93 -0.69 11.53
CA ILE A 572 21.19 -1.57 12.46
C ILE A 572 21.74 -1.43 13.88
N GLU A 573 23.06 -1.45 14.05
CA GLU A 573 23.70 -1.26 15.35
C GLU A 573 23.34 0.09 15.97
N SER A 574 23.45 1.17 15.19
CA SER A 574 23.14 2.52 15.64
C SER A 574 21.68 2.63 16.10
N LEU A 575 20.74 2.12 15.30
CA LEU A 575 19.31 2.19 15.59
C LEU A 575 18.84 1.30 16.75
N ALA A 576 19.68 0.36 17.18
CA ALA A 576 19.37 -0.61 18.24
C ALA A 576 20.22 -0.45 19.52
N SER A 577 21.25 0.40 19.49
CA SER A 577 22.27 0.54 20.54
C SER A 577 21.72 0.92 21.92
N ASP A 578 20.66 1.73 21.96
CA ASP A 578 19.98 2.27 23.15
C ASP A 578 18.74 1.45 23.57
N LEU A 579 18.52 0.25 22.99
CA LEU A 579 17.40 -0.63 23.41
C LEU A 579 17.61 -1.24 24.80
N THR A 580 18.35 -0.56 25.66
CA THR A 580 18.73 -0.93 27.02
C THR A 580 17.69 -0.61 28.08
N THR A 581 16.55 0.03 27.74
CA THR A 581 15.57 0.45 28.77
C THR A 581 14.11 0.55 28.31
N GLN A 582 13.83 0.60 27.00
CA GLN A 582 12.45 0.76 26.51
C GLN A 582 11.61 -0.52 26.51
N ILE A 583 12.24 -1.69 26.50
CA ILE A 583 11.50 -2.96 26.45
C ILE A 583 10.76 -3.22 27.76
N ASP A 584 11.36 -2.89 28.91
CA ASP A 584 10.68 -2.99 30.21
C ASP A 584 9.62 -1.88 30.37
N LEU A 585 9.86 -0.66 29.86
CA LEU A 585 8.85 0.42 29.84
C LEU A 585 7.61 0.06 28.99
N LEU A 586 7.79 -0.55 27.80
CA LEU A 586 6.66 -0.99 26.97
C LEU A 586 5.90 -2.17 27.58
N ILE A 587 6.59 -3.09 28.26
CA ILE A 587 5.95 -4.24 28.94
C ILE A 587 5.15 -3.76 30.16
N PHE A 588 5.65 -2.79 30.92
CA PHE A 588 5.01 -2.34 32.16
C PHE A 588 3.99 -1.18 31.99
N TYR A 589 4.11 -0.31 30.98
CA TYR A 589 3.26 0.90 30.87
C TYR A 589 2.08 0.81 29.89
N LEU A 590 2.12 -0.06 28.88
CA LEU A 590 0.99 -0.25 27.95
C LEU A 590 -0.27 -0.84 28.59
N PRO A 591 -0.19 -1.77 29.57
CA PRO A 591 -1.38 -2.21 30.31
C PRO A 591 -1.94 -1.09 31.22
N PHE A 592 -1.08 -0.19 31.71
CA PHE A 592 -1.48 0.89 32.62
C PHE A 592 -2.25 2.00 31.90
N PHE A 593 -1.87 2.35 30.66
CA PHE A 593 -2.60 3.37 29.90
C PHE A 593 -3.99 2.91 29.44
N TRP A 594 -4.18 1.62 29.13
CA TRP A 594 -5.49 1.07 28.80
C TRP A 594 -6.40 0.89 30.03
N ALA A 595 -5.84 0.72 31.23
CA ALA A 595 -6.61 0.64 32.47
C ALA A 595 -7.09 2.01 32.98
N VAL A 596 -6.41 3.12 32.61
CA VAL A 596 -6.71 4.47 33.13
C VAL A 596 -7.50 5.33 32.12
N ALA A 597 -7.48 5.00 30.82
CA ALA A 597 -8.21 5.73 29.79
C ALA A 597 -9.77 5.76 29.91
N PRO A 598 -10.46 4.81 30.58
CA PRO A 598 -11.91 4.93 30.78
C PRO A 598 -12.34 5.77 32.00
N MET A 599 -11.41 6.23 32.85
CA MET A 599 -11.78 6.93 34.10
C MET A 599 -11.91 8.46 33.98
N ALA A 600 -11.64 9.05 32.81
CA ALA A 600 -11.65 10.50 32.61
C ALA A 600 -12.84 11.05 31.78
N THR A 601 -13.91 10.27 31.59
CA THR A 601 -15.11 10.71 30.82
C THR A 601 -16.46 10.41 31.50
N PHE A 602 -16.49 10.31 32.83
CA PHE A 602 -17.74 10.14 33.59
C PHE A 602 -17.91 11.20 34.68
N GLU A 603 -18.02 12.47 34.30
CA GLU A 603 -18.50 13.50 35.22
C GLU A 603 -19.05 14.74 34.48
N TYR A 604 -20.02 14.56 33.57
CA TYR A 604 -20.90 15.67 33.17
C TYR A 604 -22.18 15.17 32.49
N ARG A 605 -23.23 14.84 33.27
CA ARG A 605 -24.65 15.00 32.88
C ARG A 605 -25.58 14.46 33.97
N GLU A 606 -26.13 15.36 34.77
CA GLU A 606 -27.49 15.21 35.28
C GLU A 606 -28.06 16.58 35.66
N LYS A 607 -28.94 17.11 34.80
CA LYS A 607 -30.04 18.04 35.12
C LYS A 607 -30.75 18.47 33.83
N LYS A 608 -31.84 17.79 33.48
CA LYS A 608 -33.18 18.40 33.31
C LYS A 608 -34.19 17.41 32.76
N GLN A 609 -35.38 17.50 33.35
CA GLN A 609 -36.57 16.65 33.22
C GLN A 609 -37.36 16.89 31.92
N ASN A 610 -38.16 15.87 31.58
CA ASN A 610 -39.50 15.88 30.98
C ASN A 610 -39.72 16.60 29.63
N THR A 611 -40.02 15.81 28.59
CA THR A 611 -41.40 15.53 28.11
C THR A 611 -41.37 14.53 26.94
N ASN A 612 -42.41 13.70 26.85
CA ASN A 612 -42.71 12.66 25.85
C ASN A 612 -43.99 13.11 25.09
N PRO A 613 -44.54 12.45 24.05
CA PRO A 613 -44.03 11.55 22.98
C PRO A 613 -44.43 12.03 21.55
N HIS A 614 -43.94 11.40 20.48
CA HIS A 614 -44.67 10.97 19.24
C HIS A 614 -43.72 10.77 18.01
N LEU A 615 -43.74 9.53 17.46
CA LEU A 615 -43.79 9.09 16.05
C LEU A 615 -43.03 9.92 14.97
N PHE A 616 -42.25 9.42 13.98
CA PHE A 616 -42.16 8.13 13.25
C PHE A 616 -40.88 8.10 12.36
N CYS A 617 -40.33 6.89 12.12
CA CYS A 617 -39.48 6.37 11.00
C CYS A 617 -38.34 7.18 10.33
N PHE A 618 -37.12 6.61 10.27
CA PHE A 618 -36.54 5.94 9.07
C PHE A 618 -35.26 5.12 9.40
N PHE A 619 -35.12 3.97 8.72
CA PHE A 619 -34.07 2.91 8.80
C PHE A 619 -32.64 3.37 8.38
N SER A 620 -31.57 3.07 9.14
CA SER A 620 -30.65 1.90 9.12
C SER A 620 -29.39 2.00 8.23
N ARG A 621 -28.20 1.89 8.86
CA ARG A 621 -26.90 1.31 8.42
C ARG A 621 -25.87 1.70 9.51
N TYR A 622 -25.23 0.81 10.28
CA TYR A 622 -24.26 -0.24 9.91
C TYR A 622 -24.08 -1.27 11.06
N PRO A 623 -23.61 -2.51 10.79
CA PRO A 623 -23.49 -3.58 11.78
C PRO A 623 -22.09 -3.76 12.39
N ASN A 624 -22.12 -4.42 13.56
CA ASN A 624 -21.09 -5.06 14.40
C ASN A 624 -19.80 -5.60 13.73
N VAL A 625 -18.68 -5.45 14.46
CA VAL A 625 -17.62 -6.46 14.54
C VAL A 625 -17.23 -6.63 16.01
N ALA A 626 -17.59 -7.78 16.58
CA ALA A 626 -17.03 -8.31 17.81
C ALA A 626 -15.92 -9.31 17.44
N ILE A 627 -14.73 -9.16 18.01
CA ILE A 627 -13.68 -10.19 17.99
C ILE A 627 -13.35 -10.49 19.46
N GLY A 628 -13.74 -11.69 19.88
CA GLY A 628 -13.34 -12.29 21.15
C GLY A 628 -11.96 -12.91 21.04
N ALA A 629 -11.13 -12.71 22.06
CA ALA A 629 -9.88 -13.43 22.27
C ALA A 629 -10.02 -14.26 23.56
N THR A 630 -10.24 -15.56 23.40
CA THR A 630 -10.10 -16.57 24.46
C THR A 630 -8.66 -17.06 24.49
N ALA A 631 -7.95 -16.79 25.58
CA ALA A 631 -6.65 -17.40 25.88
C ALA A 631 -6.84 -18.57 26.85
N HIS A 632 -6.37 -19.75 26.43
CA HIS A 632 -6.28 -20.97 27.23
C HIS A 632 -5.04 -20.93 28.14
N LEU A 633 -5.23 -21.23 29.42
CA LEU A 633 -4.17 -21.65 30.36
C LEU A 633 -4.28 -23.18 30.58
N PRO A 634 -3.16 -23.91 30.78
CA PRO A 634 -3.17 -25.36 30.93
C PRO A 634 -3.51 -25.77 32.36
N SER A 635 -4.23 -26.88 32.53
CA SER A 635 -4.46 -27.52 33.83
C SER A 635 -4.05 -28.99 33.79
N CYS A 636 -3.18 -29.36 34.73
CA CYS A 636 -2.89 -30.74 35.11
C CYS A 636 -3.91 -31.20 36.17
N LEU A 637 -4.75 -32.19 35.81
CA LEU A 637 -5.32 -33.33 36.59
C LEU A 637 -6.00 -33.10 37.99
N PRO A 638 -6.83 -34.05 38.50
CA PRO A 638 -8.09 -34.56 37.97
C PRO A 638 -9.21 -34.74 39.04
N ALA A 639 -10.38 -35.23 38.59
CA ALA A 639 -11.34 -36.09 39.31
C ALA A 639 -12.52 -35.48 40.11
N CYS A 640 -13.62 -36.25 40.04
CA CYS A 640 -14.95 -36.09 40.67
C CYS A 640 -15.80 -34.93 40.12
N GLY A 641 -17.03 -35.12 39.67
CA GLY A 641 -18.00 -36.18 39.90
C GLY A 641 -19.37 -35.51 39.86
N LYS A 642 -20.31 -36.11 39.12
CA LYS A 642 -21.71 -35.74 38.89
C LYS A 642 -22.42 -34.98 40.03
N VAL A 643 -23.37 -34.13 39.63
CA VAL A 643 -24.81 -34.07 40.03
C VAL A 643 -25.30 -32.62 40.12
N ILE A 644 -26.32 -32.29 39.32
CA ILE A 644 -27.30 -31.22 39.55
C ILE A 644 -28.53 -31.92 40.18
N PRO A 645 -29.17 -31.38 41.24
CA PRO A 645 -30.43 -30.65 41.00
C PRO A 645 -30.70 -29.45 41.92
N ASP A 646 -31.35 -28.46 41.30
CA ASP A 646 -32.45 -27.59 41.76
C ASP A 646 -32.62 -27.14 43.22
N GLY A 647 -32.79 -25.81 43.36
CA GLY A 647 -33.85 -25.20 44.17
C GLY A 647 -33.49 -24.78 45.59
N GLY A 648 -33.37 -23.46 45.84
CA GLY A 648 -33.34 -22.92 47.20
C GLY A 648 -32.95 -21.45 47.34
N SER A 649 -33.97 -20.60 47.43
CA SER A 649 -34.07 -19.29 48.12
C SER A 649 -32.87 -18.32 48.21
N GLN A 650 -33.16 -17.13 47.71
CA GLN A 650 -32.48 -15.85 47.84
C GLN A 650 -32.50 -15.32 49.28
N GLU A 651 -31.46 -15.60 50.09
CA GLU A 651 -31.08 -14.83 51.30
C GLU A 651 -29.76 -15.38 51.91
N SER A 652 -28.60 -15.03 51.32
CA SER A 652 -27.27 -15.29 51.94
C SER A 652 -26.10 -14.51 51.30
N TRP A 653 -26.36 -13.48 50.48
CA TRP A 653 -25.30 -12.83 49.68
C TRP A 653 -24.88 -11.42 50.12
N GLU A 654 -25.28 -10.96 51.32
CA GLU A 654 -24.92 -9.61 51.81
C GLU A 654 -23.95 -9.56 53.01
N ARG A 655 -23.29 -10.67 53.37
CA ARG A 655 -22.26 -10.66 54.44
C ARG A 655 -20.88 -11.19 54.06
N GLY A 656 -20.61 -11.41 52.77
CA GLY A 656 -19.30 -11.85 52.26
C GLY A 656 -18.46 -10.78 51.55
N VAL A 657 -19.07 -9.70 51.07
CA VAL A 657 -18.43 -8.76 50.12
C VAL A 657 -17.76 -7.55 50.81
N LEU A 658 -18.08 -7.28 52.08
CA LEU A 658 -17.51 -6.12 52.81
C LEU A 658 -16.16 -6.38 53.51
N SER A 659 -15.56 -7.57 53.36
CA SER A 659 -14.27 -7.91 54.02
C SER A 659 -13.06 -8.02 53.06
N SER A 660 -13.29 -7.98 51.76
CA SER A 660 -12.25 -8.06 50.72
C SER A 660 -11.81 -6.67 50.22
N GLU A 661 -12.70 -5.69 50.13
CA GLU A 661 -12.36 -4.31 49.70
C GLU A 661 -11.45 -3.60 50.71
N GLN A 662 -11.69 -3.76 52.02
CA GLN A 662 -10.84 -3.13 53.04
C GLN A 662 -9.42 -3.72 53.12
N ARG A 663 -9.21 -4.96 52.66
CA ARG A 663 -7.86 -5.56 52.57
C ARG A 663 -7.12 -5.10 51.30
N PHE A 664 -7.84 -4.85 50.21
CA PHE A 664 -7.25 -4.38 48.96
C PHE A 664 -6.79 -2.91 49.05
N SER A 665 -7.61 -2.03 49.64
CA SER A 665 -7.25 -0.61 49.83
C SER A 665 -6.08 -0.41 50.80
N ARG A 666 -5.93 -1.27 51.82
CA ARG A 666 -4.78 -1.22 52.74
C ARG A 666 -3.48 -1.75 52.11
N GLY A 667 -3.57 -2.63 51.12
CA GLY A 667 -2.41 -3.12 50.35
C GLY A 667 -1.86 -2.07 49.37
N MET A 668 -2.75 -1.39 48.65
CA MET A 668 -2.39 -0.31 47.71
C MET A 668 -1.70 0.88 48.38
N ALA A 669 -2.16 1.30 49.57
CA ALA A 669 -1.55 2.41 50.31
C ALA A 669 -0.12 2.10 50.81
N LYS A 670 0.18 0.82 51.08
CA LYS A 670 1.53 0.37 51.49
C LYS A 670 2.51 0.30 50.32
N TRP A 671 2.01 -0.02 49.12
CA TRP A 671 2.80 -0.08 47.89
C TRP A 671 3.11 1.31 47.30
N GLY A 672 2.14 2.23 47.33
CA GLY A 672 2.33 3.60 46.84
C GLY A 672 3.37 4.42 47.63
N GLY A 673 3.51 4.16 48.94
CA GLY A 673 4.52 4.80 49.79
C GLY A 673 5.95 4.35 49.46
N SER A 674 6.15 3.05 49.19
CA SER A 674 7.46 2.47 48.83
C SER A 674 7.95 2.98 47.48
N LEU A 675 7.05 3.11 46.50
CA LEU A 675 7.39 3.56 45.15
C LEU A 675 7.80 5.04 45.13
N MET A 676 7.17 5.89 45.93
CA MET A 676 7.51 7.32 46.02
C MET A 676 8.84 7.58 46.75
N GLU A 677 9.22 6.74 47.73
CA GLU A 677 10.56 6.78 48.35
C GLU A 677 11.67 6.36 47.38
N GLU A 678 11.40 5.39 46.50
CA GLU A 678 12.36 4.86 45.55
C GLU A 678 12.57 5.81 44.35
N VAL A 679 11.50 6.45 43.87
CA VAL A 679 11.56 7.52 42.86
C VAL A 679 12.30 8.76 43.41
N SER A 680 12.09 9.12 44.68
CA SER A 680 12.79 10.24 45.31
C SER A 680 14.28 9.97 45.57
N ARG A 681 14.70 8.71 45.80
CA ARG A 681 16.12 8.32 45.88
C ARG A 681 16.82 8.32 44.53
N THR A 682 16.09 8.02 43.46
CA THR A 682 16.68 7.85 42.11
C THR A 682 16.93 9.20 41.41
N LEU A 683 16.17 10.25 41.74
CA LEU A 683 16.16 11.50 40.96
C LEU A 683 17.00 12.67 41.52
N LYS A 684 17.57 12.61 42.74
CA LYS A 684 18.40 13.71 43.35
C LYS A 684 17.86 15.14 43.10
N ILE A 685 16.57 15.40 43.32
CA ILE A 685 15.96 16.74 43.18
C ILE A 685 15.77 17.38 44.56
N SER A 686 16.23 18.62 44.75
CA SER A 686 16.05 19.41 45.97
C SER A 686 14.60 19.92 46.11
N LYS A 687 14.06 19.87 47.34
CA LYS A 687 12.71 20.35 47.68
C LYS A 687 12.59 21.88 47.59
N PRO A 688 11.47 22.41 47.05
CA PRO A 688 10.95 23.71 47.47
C PRO A 688 9.80 23.53 48.48
N ASN A 689 9.83 24.35 49.52
CA ASN A 689 8.76 24.50 50.51
C ASN A 689 7.57 25.27 49.92
N TYR A 690 6.35 24.76 50.07
CA TYR A 690 5.17 25.62 50.22
C TYR A 690 4.16 25.01 51.20
N VAL A 691 3.70 25.87 52.11
CA VAL A 691 2.72 25.66 53.18
C VAL A 691 1.37 26.22 52.72
N ILE A 692 0.29 25.64 53.26
CA ILE A 692 -1.08 26.16 53.56
C ILE A 692 -2.10 25.09 53.12
N SER A 693 -3.22 24.83 53.77
CA SER A 693 -3.67 24.75 55.17
C SER A 693 -5.05 24.08 55.10
N SER A 694 -5.48 23.44 56.18
CA SER A 694 -6.68 22.60 56.27
C SER A 694 -8.00 23.38 56.33
N THR A 695 -9.08 22.88 55.72
CA THR A 695 -10.38 22.59 56.39
C THR A 695 -11.41 21.96 55.45
N VAL A 696 -12.20 21.03 56.01
CA VAL A 696 -13.25 20.22 55.36
C VAL A 696 -14.60 20.53 56.03
N LYS A 697 -15.70 20.41 55.24
CA LYS A 697 -17.13 20.16 55.55
C LYS A 697 -18.11 21.35 55.52
N PRO A 698 -19.42 21.10 55.24
CA PRO A 698 -20.10 19.81 54.97
C PRO A 698 -20.37 19.51 53.49
#